data_AF-A0A1C6THH9-F1
#
_entry.id   AF-A0A1C6THH9-F1
#
_cell.length_a   1.000
_cell.length_b   1.000
_cell.length_c   1.000
_cell.angle_alpha   90.00
_cell.angle_beta   90.00
_cell.angle_gamma   90.00
#
_symmetry.space_group_name_H-M   'P 1'
#
loop_
_entity.id
_entity.type
_entity.pdbx_description
1 polymer ?
#
loop_
_entity_poly.entity_id
_entity_poly.type
_entity_poly.pdbx_seq_one_letter_code
_entity_poly.pdbx_strand_id
1 'polypeptide(L)'
;MTVGNLTATRPLQPWTAPTASDPVTATLRLPGSKSLTARALVLSALANGPSTLLGALRARDTELMAGALRAMGAHMSIADDDRWLVRPHRLVGPAHVDVGLAGTVMRFVPPVAGLTDGRVTFDGDPAARTRPLGPLVEALRSLGVRIDITGPGSLPLTVLGTGRVTGGEVVIDASASSQLVSGLLLAAARFDRGVVVRHVGPPVPSAPHLRMTVQMLRAAGAAVDDGTPDVWTVEPGPLSGRVWEIEPDLSGAVPFFAAALVTGGEVTLRGWPRSSAQPVERLRSLLHEMGGQVSLSTAGLTVRGTGRVHGITGDLSDVSELTPVLTALAMLADSPSTFTGIGHIRGHETDRIAALAREFTTLGADVTESADGLEIRPRPLRGGIFHTYHDHRMAHAAAVTGLAVPGVELDDVSCTSKTMPEFPALWSGMVTGGTDGQGAVLATRRREYDEEDVRVRPGRSSRPRTRTRPRHADAVDGFVVAVDRGRYTCVLPDDGPDGPTITAMRARELGRRSVVVGDRVGLVGDTSGAPGALARIVRIAERSSVLRRTADDDETTPEGRLERVVVANADQLVIVSSLSDPPPRTGFIDRCLVAAYDADVEPLLCLTKADLAGPEAVLDYYAELDLPHVLVRPDSDLTRVRELLAGRISVLVGHSGVGKSTLVNRLVPAADRAVGTVSAIGRGRHTSTSAVALRLTPVPGSDADPGWIVDTPGVRSFGLAHVSAESLLHGFPDLVEATADCPANCEHTADQENCALDAWVAAGKADPRRLASYRRLLASRAGETDPRAETDPPAPA
;
A
#
# COMPACT_ATOMS: atom_id res chain seq x y z
N MET A 1 16.13 41.93 16.66
CA MET A 1 14.86 42.27 15.99
C MET A 1 14.28 40.99 15.44
N THR A 2 12.97 40.86 15.56
CA THR A 2 12.15 39.64 15.60
C THR A 2 12.39 38.66 14.44
N VAL A 3 12.66 37.39 14.77
CA VAL A 3 12.73 36.27 13.83
C VAL A 3 11.31 35.82 13.51
N GLY A 4 10.82 36.08 12.31
CA GLY A 4 9.52 35.62 11.82
C GLY A 4 9.66 34.24 11.17
N ASN A 5 9.10 33.22 11.81
CA ASN A 5 8.83 31.92 11.21
C ASN A 5 7.85 32.09 10.03
N LEU A 6 8.25 31.69 8.82
CA LEU A 6 7.35 31.51 7.68
C LEU A 6 7.28 30.03 7.32
N THR A 7 6.59 29.26 8.17
CA THR A 7 5.95 28.00 7.80
C THR A 7 4.70 28.32 6.98
N ALA A 8 4.79 28.23 5.65
CA ALA A 8 3.62 28.23 4.78
C ALA A 8 3.38 26.81 4.25
N THR A 9 2.64 26.02 5.01
CA THR A 9 2.01 24.78 4.56
C THR A 9 1.00 25.13 3.46
N ARG A 10 1.16 24.57 2.25
CA ARG A 10 0.07 24.66 1.27
C ARG A 10 -1.08 23.80 1.78
N PRO A 11 -2.31 24.34 1.90
CA PRO A 11 -3.42 23.64 2.52
C PRO A 11 -3.80 22.40 1.70
N LEU A 12 -4.11 21.30 2.39
CA LEU A 12 -4.81 20.16 1.78
C LEU A 12 -6.08 20.70 1.12
N GLN A 13 -6.34 20.31 -0.13
CA GLN A 13 -7.60 20.70 -0.76
C GLN A 13 -8.74 20.01 0.02
N PRO A 14 -9.71 20.79 0.52
CA PRO A 14 -10.83 20.22 1.26
C PRO A 14 -11.59 19.22 0.38
N TRP A 15 -11.93 18.07 0.95
CA TRP A 15 -12.80 17.09 0.30
C TRP A 15 -14.24 17.38 0.69
N THR A 16 -15.07 17.78 -0.27
CA THR A 16 -16.49 18.04 -0.02
C THR A 16 -17.23 16.73 0.15
N ALA A 17 -17.84 16.53 1.32
CA ALA A 17 -18.66 15.36 1.58
C ALA A 17 -19.94 15.41 0.71
N PRO A 18 -20.24 14.34 -0.06
CA PRO A 18 -21.38 14.36 -0.97
C PRO A 18 -22.70 14.35 -0.17
N THR A 19 -23.65 15.19 -0.60
CA THR A 19 -25.02 15.19 -0.08
C THR A 19 -25.87 14.19 -0.86
N ALA A 20 -26.67 13.41 -0.15
CA ALA A 20 -27.58 12.46 -0.76
C ALA A 20 -28.92 13.15 -1.09
N SER A 21 -29.31 13.15 -2.36
CA SER A 21 -30.65 13.60 -2.79
C SER A 21 -31.72 12.52 -2.61
N ASP A 22 -31.30 11.25 -2.60
CA ASP A 22 -32.16 10.07 -2.63
C ASP A 22 -31.68 9.01 -1.61
N PRO A 23 -32.55 8.06 -1.20
CA PRO A 23 -32.15 6.97 -0.33
C PRO A 23 -30.98 6.15 -0.89
N VAL A 24 -29.90 6.04 -0.11
CA VAL A 24 -28.70 5.29 -0.51
C VAL A 24 -28.99 3.79 -0.46
N THR A 25 -28.87 3.13 -1.62
CA THR A 25 -29.01 1.67 -1.72
C THR A 25 -27.73 1.05 -2.25
N ALA A 26 -27.04 0.23 -1.44
CA ALA A 26 -25.77 -0.36 -1.85
C ALA A 26 -25.52 -1.75 -1.29
N THR A 27 -24.78 -2.56 -2.06
CA THR A 27 -24.21 -3.81 -1.60
C THR A 27 -22.72 -3.83 -1.92
N LEU A 28 -21.88 -3.82 -0.89
CA LEU A 28 -20.43 -3.77 -1.04
C LEU A 28 -19.73 -4.76 -0.11
N ARG A 29 -18.44 -4.99 -0.35
CA ARG A 29 -17.54 -5.74 0.53
C ARG A 29 -16.48 -4.77 1.04
N LEU A 30 -16.27 -4.76 2.34
CA LEU A 30 -15.22 -3.97 2.96
C LEU A 30 -13.96 -4.81 3.17
N PRO A 31 -12.79 -4.17 3.29
CA PRO A 31 -11.56 -4.84 3.69
C PRO A 31 -11.68 -5.44 5.10
N GLY A 32 -10.80 -6.39 5.40
CA GLY A 32 -10.78 -7.11 6.66
C GLY A 32 -10.44 -6.25 7.88
N SER A 33 -10.74 -6.76 9.06
CA SER A 33 -10.39 -6.12 10.33
C SER A 33 -8.87 -6.14 10.55
N LYS A 34 -8.31 -4.97 10.83
CA LYS A 34 -6.91 -4.81 11.22
C LYS A 34 -6.57 -5.61 12.48
N SER A 35 -7.45 -5.52 13.48
CA SER A 35 -7.27 -6.14 14.80
C SER A 35 -7.26 -7.67 14.73
N LEU A 36 -8.10 -8.26 13.88
CA LEU A 36 -8.11 -9.70 13.62
C LEU A 36 -6.88 -10.13 12.80
N THR A 37 -6.56 -9.40 11.73
CA THR A 37 -5.40 -9.71 10.88
C THR A 37 -4.11 -9.77 11.69
N ALA A 38 -3.85 -8.76 12.54
CA ALA A 38 -2.65 -8.71 13.38
C ALA A 38 -2.55 -9.90 14.35
N ARG A 39 -3.67 -10.28 15.00
CA ARG A 39 -3.70 -11.44 15.92
C ARG A 39 -3.53 -12.76 15.19
N ALA A 40 -4.20 -12.92 14.05
CA ALA A 40 -4.11 -14.12 13.23
C ALA A 40 -2.67 -14.34 12.73
N LEU A 41 -1.95 -13.28 12.34
CA LEU A 41 -0.54 -13.34 11.97
C LEU A 41 0.33 -13.85 13.12
N VAL A 42 0.20 -13.28 14.32
CA VAL A 42 0.97 -13.69 15.50
C VAL A 42 0.69 -15.15 15.87
N LEU A 43 -0.58 -15.53 15.99
CA LEU A 43 -0.96 -16.90 16.33
C LEU A 43 -0.49 -17.90 15.27
N SER A 44 -0.54 -17.53 14.00
CA SER A 44 -0.07 -18.37 12.90
C SER A 44 1.45 -18.53 12.88
N ALA A 45 2.21 -17.50 13.24
CA ALA A 45 3.66 -17.58 13.36
C ALA A 45 4.09 -18.46 14.55
N LEU A 46 3.29 -18.50 15.62
CA LEU A 46 3.51 -19.31 16.82
C LEU A 46 2.90 -20.73 16.77
N ALA A 47 2.19 -21.07 15.69
CA ALA A 47 1.54 -22.36 15.53
C ALA A 47 2.53 -23.51 15.23
N ASN A 48 2.07 -24.76 15.39
CA ASN A 48 2.81 -25.96 15.00
C ASN A 48 2.57 -26.39 13.54
N GLY A 49 1.63 -25.74 12.86
CA GLY A 49 1.27 -26.04 11.48
C GLY A 49 0.99 -24.77 10.68
N PRO A 50 0.92 -24.86 9.34
CA PRO A 50 0.66 -23.72 8.49
C PRO A 50 -0.76 -23.18 8.68
N SER A 51 -0.91 -21.87 8.48
CA SER A 51 -2.18 -21.18 8.48
C SER A 51 -2.43 -20.48 7.14
N THR A 52 -3.70 -20.27 6.81
CA THR A 52 -4.13 -19.42 5.70
C THR A 52 -5.03 -18.32 6.26
N LEU A 53 -4.76 -17.05 5.97
CA LEU A 53 -5.65 -15.95 6.31
C LEU A 53 -6.40 -15.54 5.03
N LEU A 54 -7.72 -15.57 5.06
CA LEU A 54 -8.60 -15.16 3.97
C LEU A 54 -9.19 -13.78 4.28
N GLY A 55 -9.14 -12.85 3.32
CA GLY A 55 -9.63 -11.49 3.50
C GLY A 55 -8.81 -10.66 4.50
N ALA A 56 -7.52 -10.98 4.65
CA ALA A 56 -6.61 -10.20 5.49
C ALA A 56 -6.55 -8.75 5.02
N LEU A 57 -6.50 -7.81 5.98
CA LEU A 57 -6.33 -6.41 5.62
C LEU A 57 -4.92 -6.19 5.08
N ARG A 58 -4.79 -5.61 3.89
CA ARG A 58 -3.54 -5.02 3.43
C ARG A 58 -3.48 -3.55 3.83
N ALA A 59 -2.76 -3.26 4.90
CA ALA A 59 -2.44 -1.92 5.36
C ALA A 59 -1.00 -1.86 5.91
N ARG A 60 -0.44 -0.65 6.06
CA ARG A 60 0.91 -0.45 6.62
C ARG A 60 1.11 -1.23 7.92
N ASP A 61 0.16 -1.15 8.85
CA ASP A 61 0.25 -1.81 10.17
C ASP A 61 0.34 -3.35 10.05
N THR A 62 -0.41 -3.97 9.13
CA THR A 62 -0.44 -5.43 8.95
C THR A 62 0.75 -5.93 8.14
N GLU A 63 1.26 -5.11 7.22
CA GLU A 63 2.50 -5.37 6.49
C GLU A 63 3.71 -5.26 7.43
N LEU A 64 3.74 -4.27 8.33
CA LEU A 64 4.75 -4.16 9.39
C LEU A 64 4.69 -5.36 10.33
N MET A 65 3.49 -5.83 10.71
CA MET A 65 3.34 -7.06 11.50
C MET A 65 3.91 -8.29 10.76
N ALA A 66 3.57 -8.46 9.49
CA ALA A 66 4.10 -9.56 8.68
C ALA A 66 5.63 -9.45 8.49
N GLY A 67 6.15 -8.25 8.27
CA GLY A 67 7.57 -7.96 8.17
C GLY A 67 8.33 -8.29 9.45
N ALA A 68 7.79 -7.89 10.61
CA ALA A 68 8.36 -8.18 11.92
C ALA A 68 8.48 -9.69 12.18
N LEU A 69 7.41 -10.44 11.88
CA LEU A 69 7.39 -11.90 12.06
C LEU A 69 8.32 -12.61 11.07
N ARG A 70 8.42 -12.12 9.83
CA ARG A 70 9.41 -12.61 8.84
C ARG A 70 10.84 -12.36 9.26
N ALA A 71 11.14 -11.17 9.77
CA ALA A 71 12.47 -10.80 10.23
C ALA A 71 12.97 -11.73 11.35
N MET A 72 12.05 -12.25 12.18
CA MET A 72 12.35 -13.25 13.21
C MET A 72 12.30 -14.70 12.71
N GLY A 73 12.04 -14.95 11.42
CA GLY A 73 12.16 -16.28 10.81
C GLY A 73 10.85 -16.93 10.35
N ALA A 74 9.67 -16.37 10.62
CA ALA A 74 8.42 -16.95 10.12
C ALA A 74 8.32 -16.81 8.58
N HIS A 75 7.89 -17.87 7.89
CA HIS A 75 7.68 -17.77 6.43
C HIS A 75 6.25 -17.31 6.15
N MET A 76 6.11 -16.21 5.41
CA MET A 76 4.79 -15.65 5.07
C MET A 76 4.76 -15.23 3.60
N SER A 77 3.72 -15.61 2.86
CA SER A 77 3.40 -15.04 1.56
C SER A 77 2.15 -14.17 1.70
N ILE A 78 2.30 -12.89 1.38
CA ILE A 78 1.21 -11.90 1.38
C ILE A 78 1.00 -11.31 0.00
N ALA A 79 1.45 -11.97 -1.08
CA ALA A 79 1.37 -11.41 -2.43
C ALA A 79 -0.08 -11.42 -2.99
N ASP A 80 -0.89 -12.37 -2.54
CA ASP A 80 -2.30 -12.52 -2.92
C ASP A 80 -3.18 -11.75 -1.92
N ASP A 81 -3.99 -10.81 -2.40
CA ASP A 81 -4.88 -10.00 -1.56
C ASP A 81 -6.02 -10.81 -0.94
N ASP A 82 -6.43 -11.91 -1.57
CA ASP A 82 -7.51 -12.75 -1.07
C ASP A 82 -7.01 -13.80 -0.06
N ARG A 83 -5.72 -14.15 -0.12
CA ARG A 83 -5.17 -15.29 0.61
C ARG A 83 -3.71 -15.11 1.05
N TRP A 84 -3.49 -14.97 2.35
CA TRP A 84 -2.13 -14.96 2.92
C TRP A 84 -1.77 -16.33 3.48
N LEU A 85 -0.59 -16.84 3.16
CA LEU A 85 -0.08 -18.11 3.66
C LEU A 85 0.98 -17.85 4.72
N VAL A 86 0.82 -18.45 5.90
CA VAL A 86 1.81 -18.39 6.98
C VAL A 86 2.28 -19.80 7.30
N ARG A 87 3.59 -20.02 7.24
CA ARG A 87 4.24 -21.26 7.66
C ARG A 87 5.14 -20.95 8.87
N PRO A 88 4.79 -21.47 10.06
CA PRO A 88 5.61 -21.24 11.23
C PRO A 88 6.99 -21.88 11.02
N HIS A 89 8.01 -21.24 11.57
CA HIS A 89 9.38 -21.74 11.58
C HIS A 89 10.04 -21.38 12.91
N ARG A 90 11.25 -21.91 13.16
CA ARG A 90 11.99 -21.56 14.37
C ARG A 90 12.28 -20.05 14.35
N LEU A 91 11.92 -19.37 15.43
CA LEU A 91 12.22 -17.94 15.58
C LEU A 91 13.68 -17.74 15.95
N VAL A 92 14.42 -16.97 15.14
CA VAL A 92 15.86 -16.74 15.28
C VAL A 92 16.23 -15.28 15.07
N GLY A 93 17.29 -14.84 15.74
CA GLY A 93 17.94 -13.55 15.53
C GLY A 93 19.35 -13.70 14.94
N PRO A 94 20.07 -12.59 14.68
CA PRO A 94 19.65 -11.22 14.94
C PRO A 94 18.54 -10.74 13.99
N ALA A 95 17.58 -9.97 14.51
CA ALA A 95 16.50 -9.38 13.73
C ALA A 95 16.27 -7.91 14.11
N HIS A 96 15.77 -7.13 13.16
CA HIS A 96 15.30 -5.77 13.37
C HIS A 96 13.82 -5.67 13.02
N VAL A 97 13.04 -5.06 13.90
CA VAL A 97 11.61 -4.83 13.76
C VAL A 97 11.35 -3.33 13.70
N ASP A 98 10.93 -2.85 12.53
CA ASP A 98 10.29 -1.56 12.39
C ASP A 98 8.82 -1.68 12.81
N VAL A 99 8.42 -0.95 13.84
CA VAL A 99 7.02 -0.91 14.30
C VAL A 99 6.19 0.16 13.60
N GLY A 100 6.81 1.07 12.84
CA GLY A 100 6.18 2.28 12.32
C GLY A 100 5.48 3.06 13.43
N LEU A 101 4.16 3.29 13.30
CA LEU A 101 3.28 3.80 14.37
C LEU A 101 2.29 2.72 14.87
N ALA A 102 2.45 1.48 14.39
CA ALA A 102 1.50 0.40 14.58
C ALA A 102 1.54 -0.10 16.04
N GLY A 103 0.50 0.26 16.79
CA GLY A 103 0.46 -0.10 18.21
C GLY A 103 0.44 -1.60 18.45
N THR A 104 -0.21 -2.36 17.57
CA THR A 104 -0.23 -3.82 17.60
C THR A 104 1.16 -4.43 17.43
N VAL A 105 1.98 -3.95 16.49
CA VAL A 105 3.35 -4.45 16.32
C VAL A 105 4.18 -4.16 17.56
N MET A 106 4.12 -2.91 18.04
CA MET A 106 4.85 -2.43 19.22
C MET A 106 4.52 -3.21 20.51
N ARG A 107 3.29 -3.74 20.68
CA ARG A 107 2.88 -4.46 21.89
C ARG A 107 2.83 -5.99 21.73
N PHE A 108 2.52 -6.50 20.54
CA PHE A 108 2.32 -7.95 20.34
C PHE A 108 3.61 -8.67 19.99
N VAL A 109 4.57 -7.98 19.36
CA VAL A 109 5.80 -8.61 18.87
C VAL A 109 6.89 -8.73 19.95
N PRO A 110 7.07 -7.82 20.92
CA PRO A 110 8.08 -8.02 21.98
C PRO A 110 7.91 -9.32 22.80
N PRO A 111 6.69 -9.73 23.20
CA PRO A 111 6.47 -11.05 23.81
C PRO A 111 6.90 -12.22 22.91
N VAL A 112 6.65 -12.11 21.59
CA VAL A 112 7.08 -13.10 20.58
C VAL A 112 8.60 -13.12 20.44
N ALA A 113 9.25 -11.96 20.47
CA ALA A 113 10.71 -11.86 20.40
C ALA A 113 11.41 -12.51 21.61
N GLY A 114 10.74 -12.59 22.77
CA GLY A 114 11.26 -13.37 23.91
C GLY A 114 11.48 -14.85 23.59
N LEU A 115 10.70 -15.41 22.65
CA LEU A 115 10.80 -16.79 22.17
C LEU A 115 11.83 -16.97 21.05
N THR A 116 12.47 -15.90 20.59
CA THR A 116 13.50 -15.94 19.56
C THR A 116 14.82 -16.43 20.14
N ASP A 117 15.59 -17.20 19.39
CA ASP A 117 17.00 -17.47 19.73
C ASP A 117 17.89 -16.37 19.15
N GLY A 118 18.22 -15.36 19.96
CA GLY A 118 19.04 -14.24 19.55
C GLY A 118 18.44 -12.86 19.85
N ARG A 119 19.15 -11.82 19.40
CA ARG A 119 18.82 -10.42 19.65
C ARG A 119 17.79 -9.89 18.66
N VAL A 120 16.73 -9.25 19.15
CA VAL A 120 15.73 -8.56 18.32
C VAL A 120 15.65 -7.09 18.74
N THR A 121 15.93 -6.17 17.82
CA THR A 121 15.83 -4.73 18.06
C THR A 121 14.51 -4.19 17.53
N PHE A 122 13.94 -3.23 18.25
CA PHE A 122 12.67 -2.59 17.91
C PHE A 122 12.88 -1.08 17.85
N ASP A 123 12.43 -0.47 16.75
CA ASP A 123 12.34 0.99 16.61
C ASP A 123 11.14 1.33 15.70
N GLY A 124 10.86 2.61 15.51
CA GLY A 124 9.80 3.05 14.61
C GLY A 124 9.75 4.56 14.42
N ASP A 125 8.60 5.05 13.97
CA ASP A 125 8.40 6.47 13.68
C ASP A 125 8.68 7.34 14.93
N PRO A 126 9.09 8.61 14.79
CA PRO A 126 9.37 9.49 15.93
C PRO A 126 8.22 9.57 16.95
N ALA A 127 6.97 9.57 16.47
CA ALA A 127 5.77 9.58 17.32
C ALA A 127 5.53 8.24 18.06
N ALA A 128 6.11 7.14 17.59
CA ALA A 128 6.03 5.85 18.25
C ALA A 128 6.93 5.79 19.50
N ARG A 129 8.06 6.51 19.50
CA ARG A 129 9.03 6.57 20.61
C ARG A 129 8.52 7.30 21.85
N THR A 130 7.42 8.04 21.75
CA THR A 130 6.76 8.71 22.88
C THR A 130 5.61 7.88 23.46
N ARG A 131 5.24 6.76 22.84
CA ARG A 131 4.14 5.93 23.32
C ARG A 131 4.60 5.02 24.47
N PRO A 132 3.78 4.87 25.53
CA PRO A 132 4.18 4.12 26.71
C PRO A 132 4.30 2.62 26.41
N LEU A 133 5.42 2.02 26.83
CA LEU A 133 5.68 0.56 26.86
C LEU A 133 6.16 0.07 28.22
N GLY A 134 6.44 0.96 29.17
CA GLY A 134 6.95 0.63 30.51
C GLY A 134 6.26 -0.57 31.16
N PRO A 135 4.92 -0.56 31.33
CA PRO A 135 4.20 -1.68 31.95
C PRO A 135 4.40 -3.02 31.24
N LEU A 136 4.45 -3.03 29.90
CA LEU A 136 4.72 -4.26 29.13
C LEU A 136 6.16 -4.73 29.30
N VAL A 137 7.12 -3.81 29.29
CA VAL A 137 8.55 -4.14 29.47
C VAL A 137 8.80 -4.72 30.86
N GLU A 138 8.21 -4.13 31.90
CA GLU A 138 8.29 -4.64 33.27
C GLU A 138 7.64 -6.02 33.40
N ALA A 139 6.46 -6.20 32.81
CA ALA A 139 5.77 -7.49 32.76
C ALA A 139 6.61 -8.57 32.05
N LEU A 140 7.23 -8.26 30.91
CA LEU A 140 8.09 -9.21 30.21
C LEU A 140 9.36 -9.55 31.01
N ARG A 141 9.95 -8.57 31.70
CA ARG A 141 11.09 -8.80 32.61
C ARG A 141 10.71 -9.73 33.76
N SER A 142 9.55 -9.54 34.39
CA SER A 142 9.09 -10.43 35.46
C SER A 142 8.79 -11.85 34.98
N LEU A 143 8.42 -12.01 33.70
CA LEU A 143 8.22 -13.31 33.05
C LEU A 143 9.52 -13.97 32.56
N GLY A 144 10.68 -13.34 32.82
CA GLY A 144 12.01 -13.88 32.52
C GLY A 144 12.63 -13.42 31.21
N VAL A 145 12.04 -12.45 30.51
CA VAL A 145 12.58 -11.91 29.26
C VAL A 145 13.61 -10.82 29.56
N ARG A 146 14.80 -10.91 28.96
CA ARG A 146 15.82 -9.87 29.07
C ARG A 146 15.55 -8.78 28.03
N ILE A 147 15.41 -7.55 28.49
CA ILE A 147 15.10 -6.39 27.64
C ILE A 147 16.02 -5.22 28.01
N ASP A 148 16.78 -4.75 27.04
CA ASP A 148 17.59 -3.53 27.13
C ASP A 148 16.81 -2.36 26.53
N ILE A 149 16.86 -1.21 27.20
CA ILE A 149 16.16 0.00 26.78
C ILE A 149 17.04 1.21 27.04
N THR A 150 17.14 2.10 26.06
CA THR A 150 17.97 3.32 26.15
C THR A 150 17.22 4.50 26.77
N GLY A 151 15.89 4.46 26.84
CA GLY A 151 15.03 5.53 27.36
C GLY A 151 14.00 5.04 28.40
N PRO A 152 13.18 5.95 28.96
CA PRO A 152 12.22 5.64 30.02
C PRO A 152 11.02 4.83 29.49
N GLY A 153 11.20 3.53 29.30
CA GLY A 153 10.08 2.63 29.00
C GLY A 153 9.46 2.82 27.60
N SER A 154 10.23 3.29 26.62
CA SER A 154 9.79 3.49 25.24
C SER A 154 10.82 3.05 24.20
N LEU A 155 10.44 3.07 22.91
CA LEU A 155 11.35 2.73 21.82
C LEU A 155 12.51 3.74 21.69
N PRO A 156 13.69 3.32 21.20
CA PRO A 156 14.02 1.95 20.79
C PRO A 156 14.28 1.01 21.98
N LEU A 157 13.96 -0.27 21.80
CA LEU A 157 14.24 -1.33 22.79
C LEU A 157 14.85 -2.56 22.11
N THR A 158 15.56 -3.37 22.88
CA THR A 158 16.17 -4.62 22.42
C THR A 158 15.73 -5.78 23.31
N VAL A 159 15.16 -6.81 22.70
CA VAL A 159 14.84 -8.07 23.38
C VAL A 159 15.98 -9.05 23.14
N LEU A 160 16.51 -9.63 24.22
CA LEU A 160 17.55 -10.65 24.19
C LEU A 160 16.90 -12.02 24.41
N GLY A 161 16.39 -12.61 23.33
CA GLY A 161 15.70 -13.89 23.37
C GLY A 161 16.67 -15.07 23.54
N THR A 162 16.22 -16.09 24.27
CA THR A 162 16.97 -17.32 24.56
C THR A 162 16.31 -18.57 23.96
N GLY A 163 15.33 -18.37 23.06
CA GLY A 163 14.51 -19.43 22.46
C GLY A 163 13.38 -19.94 23.36
N ARG A 164 13.27 -19.45 24.61
CA ARG A 164 12.26 -19.84 25.60
C ARG A 164 11.94 -18.68 26.53
N VAL A 165 10.73 -18.68 27.08
CA VAL A 165 10.30 -17.73 28.11
C VAL A 165 9.68 -18.52 29.25
N THR A 166 10.12 -18.28 30.47
CA THR A 166 9.69 -19.02 31.67
C THR A 166 8.18 -18.90 31.90
N GLY A 167 7.62 -17.70 31.72
CA GLY A 167 6.21 -17.44 32.01
C GLY A 167 5.90 -17.44 33.52
N GLY A 168 4.62 -17.57 33.86
CA GLY A 168 4.11 -17.51 35.24
C GLY A 168 3.15 -16.36 35.49
N GLU A 169 3.03 -15.93 36.75
CA GLU A 169 2.13 -14.83 37.12
C GLU A 169 2.78 -13.46 36.90
N VAL A 170 1.98 -12.51 36.41
CA VAL A 170 2.36 -11.12 36.24
C VAL A 170 1.20 -10.20 36.62
N VAL A 171 1.52 -9.16 37.37
CA VAL A 171 0.60 -8.07 37.71
C VAL A 171 0.95 -6.86 36.84
N ILE A 172 -0.03 -6.29 36.15
CA ILE A 172 0.18 -5.19 35.21
C ILE A 172 -0.95 -4.16 35.33
N ASP A 173 -0.61 -2.87 35.27
CA ASP A 173 -1.62 -1.83 35.01
C ASP A 173 -1.81 -1.65 33.50
N ALA A 174 -2.93 -2.15 33.00
CA ALA A 174 -3.33 -2.07 31.60
C ALA A 174 -4.39 -0.98 31.33
N SER A 175 -4.65 -0.08 32.28
CA SER A 175 -5.66 0.98 32.14
C SER A 175 -5.40 1.94 30.97
N ALA A 176 -4.14 2.07 30.55
CA ALA A 176 -3.77 2.85 29.38
C ALA A 176 -4.05 2.15 28.04
N SER A 177 -4.07 0.81 27.98
CA SER A 177 -4.29 0.06 26.74
C SER A 177 -4.50 -1.44 26.95
N SER A 178 -5.60 -1.99 26.40
CA SER A 178 -5.81 -3.45 26.28
C SER A 178 -4.79 -4.18 25.41
N GLN A 179 -4.01 -3.47 24.60
CA GLN A 179 -2.96 -4.09 23.78
C GLN A 179 -1.82 -4.66 24.63
N LEU A 180 -1.60 -4.14 25.84
CA LEU A 180 -0.58 -4.65 26.77
C LEU A 180 -0.91 -6.08 27.19
N VAL A 181 -2.14 -6.29 27.67
CA VAL A 181 -2.65 -7.63 28.02
C VAL A 181 -2.72 -8.52 26.77
N SER A 182 -3.31 -8.03 25.67
CA SER A 182 -3.42 -8.84 24.45
C SER A 182 -2.06 -9.35 23.94
N GLY A 183 -1.02 -8.52 23.98
CA GLY A 183 0.33 -8.91 23.56
C GLY A 183 0.89 -10.06 24.40
N LEU A 184 0.74 -9.99 25.73
CA LEU A 184 1.15 -11.08 26.63
C LEU A 184 0.38 -12.36 26.34
N LEU A 185 -0.95 -12.29 26.23
CA LEU A 185 -1.80 -13.46 26.02
C LEU A 185 -1.50 -14.19 24.70
N LEU A 186 -1.22 -13.46 23.62
CA LEU A 186 -0.97 -14.04 22.29
C LEU A 186 0.25 -14.96 22.25
N ALA A 187 1.27 -14.69 23.08
CA ALA A 187 2.49 -15.51 23.17
C ALA A 187 2.46 -16.51 24.34
N ALA A 188 1.56 -16.32 25.31
CA ALA A 188 1.57 -17.01 26.59
C ALA A 188 1.54 -18.54 26.49
N ALA A 189 0.75 -19.12 25.57
CA ALA A 189 0.68 -20.57 25.38
C ALA A 189 2.03 -21.21 25.01
N ARG A 190 2.96 -20.42 24.45
CA ARG A 190 4.30 -20.86 24.07
C ARG A 190 5.36 -20.65 25.16
N PHE A 191 4.99 -20.09 26.31
CA PHE A 191 5.89 -19.96 27.46
C PHE A 191 5.89 -21.26 28.25
N ASP A 192 7.01 -21.57 28.93
CA ASP A 192 7.21 -22.87 29.58
C ASP A 192 6.14 -23.16 30.66
N ARG A 193 5.64 -22.13 31.35
CA ARG A 193 4.58 -22.23 32.38
C ARG A 193 3.27 -21.53 32.02
N GLY A 194 3.06 -21.16 30.75
CA GLY A 194 1.95 -20.30 30.39
C GLY A 194 2.07 -18.90 31.03
N VAL A 195 0.94 -18.18 31.15
CA VAL A 195 0.89 -16.89 31.85
C VAL A 195 -0.43 -16.72 32.61
N VAL A 196 -0.35 -16.19 33.82
CA VAL A 196 -1.48 -15.59 34.55
C VAL A 196 -1.28 -14.08 34.56
N VAL A 197 -2.10 -13.35 33.79
CA VAL A 197 -2.08 -11.88 33.76
C VAL A 197 -3.15 -11.37 34.70
N ARG A 198 -2.76 -10.59 35.71
CA ARG A 198 -3.67 -9.88 36.61
C ARG A 198 -3.57 -8.38 36.35
N HIS A 199 -4.68 -7.78 35.92
CA HIS A 199 -4.78 -6.34 35.80
C HIS A 199 -5.02 -5.68 37.16
N VAL A 200 -4.39 -4.53 37.39
CA VAL A 200 -4.60 -3.67 38.56
C VAL A 200 -4.80 -2.22 38.12
N GLY A 201 -5.63 -1.46 38.83
CA GLY A 201 -5.91 -0.07 38.52
C GLY A 201 -7.28 0.13 37.84
N PRO A 202 -7.49 1.27 37.17
CA PRO A 202 -8.76 1.56 36.49
C PRO A 202 -9.14 0.51 35.45
N PRO A 203 -10.43 0.35 35.08
CA PRO A 203 -10.87 -0.67 34.12
C PRO A 203 -10.08 -0.65 32.81
N VAL A 204 -9.76 -1.84 32.28
CA VAL A 204 -9.02 -1.95 31.02
C VAL A 204 -9.88 -1.44 29.86
N PRO A 205 -9.40 -0.48 29.05
CA PRO A 205 -10.18 0.05 27.95
C PRO A 205 -10.34 -0.99 26.83
N SER A 206 -11.45 -0.91 26.10
CA SER A 206 -11.73 -1.77 24.95
C SER A 206 -11.77 -3.27 25.27
N ALA A 207 -12.55 -3.67 26.28
CA ALA A 207 -12.79 -5.07 26.64
C ALA A 207 -13.10 -6.01 25.44
N PRO A 208 -13.78 -5.58 24.35
CA PRO A 208 -13.99 -6.46 23.19
C PRO A 208 -12.71 -6.88 22.47
N HIS A 209 -11.65 -6.06 22.51
CA HIS A 209 -10.37 -6.45 21.94
C HIS A 209 -9.68 -7.55 22.77
N LEU A 210 -9.93 -7.61 24.08
CA LEU A 210 -9.47 -8.72 24.93
C LEU A 210 -10.28 -9.99 24.67
N ARG A 211 -11.62 -9.86 24.60
CA ARG A 211 -12.51 -10.96 24.21
C ARG A 211 -12.12 -11.55 22.85
N MET A 212 -11.80 -10.70 21.87
CA MET A 212 -11.28 -11.09 20.56
C MET A 212 -9.97 -11.89 20.70
N THR A 213 -9.02 -11.41 21.50
CA THR A 213 -7.75 -12.14 21.75
C THR A 213 -8.01 -13.52 22.34
N VAL A 214 -8.86 -13.62 23.37
CA VAL A 214 -9.19 -14.89 24.04
C VAL A 214 -9.91 -15.85 23.08
N GLN A 215 -10.90 -15.36 22.32
CA GLN A 215 -11.61 -16.17 21.33
C GLN A 215 -10.66 -16.71 20.27
N MET A 216 -9.75 -15.89 19.75
CA MET A 216 -8.76 -16.32 18.75
C MET A 216 -7.75 -17.31 19.33
N LEU A 217 -7.30 -17.13 20.57
CA LEU A 217 -6.44 -18.10 21.26
C LEU A 217 -7.12 -19.46 21.41
N ARG A 218 -8.37 -19.49 21.88
CA ARG A 218 -9.20 -20.71 21.95
C ARG A 218 -9.37 -21.34 20.57
N ALA A 219 -9.60 -20.51 19.54
CA ALA A 219 -9.66 -20.96 18.15
C ALA A 219 -8.33 -21.55 17.64
N ALA A 220 -7.19 -21.11 18.16
CA ALA A 220 -5.89 -21.69 17.85
C ALA A 220 -5.56 -22.92 18.72
N GLY A 221 -6.45 -23.32 19.64
CA GLY A 221 -6.30 -24.50 20.50
C GLY A 221 -5.70 -24.22 21.88
N ALA A 222 -5.48 -22.96 22.27
CA ALA A 222 -5.02 -22.62 23.61
C ALA A 222 -6.14 -22.81 24.64
N ALA A 223 -5.79 -23.33 25.82
CA ALA A 223 -6.68 -23.31 26.98
C ALA A 223 -6.53 -21.97 27.69
N VAL A 224 -7.63 -21.20 27.71
CA VAL A 224 -7.68 -19.86 28.31
C VAL A 224 -8.85 -19.80 29.30
N ASP A 225 -8.56 -19.41 30.53
CA ASP A 225 -9.55 -19.05 31.55
C ASP A 225 -9.60 -17.52 31.71
N ASP A 226 -10.78 -16.96 31.49
CA ASP A 226 -11.14 -15.55 31.65
C ASP A 226 -12.39 -15.38 32.55
N GLY A 227 -12.70 -16.39 33.38
CA GLY A 227 -13.88 -16.42 34.23
C GLY A 227 -13.79 -15.49 35.45
N THR A 228 -12.58 -15.10 35.85
CA THR A 228 -12.36 -14.09 36.90
C THR A 228 -12.13 -12.73 36.25
N PRO A 229 -12.91 -11.69 36.60
CA PRO A 229 -12.70 -10.34 36.07
C PRO A 229 -11.26 -9.87 36.27
N ASP A 230 -10.71 -9.20 35.26
CA ASP A 230 -9.35 -8.64 35.26
C ASP A 230 -8.22 -9.67 35.45
N VAL A 231 -8.52 -10.97 35.30
CA VAL A 231 -7.55 -12.06 35.34
C VAL A 231 -7.70 -12.93 34.10
N TRP A 232 -6.58 -13.16 33.43
CA TRP A 232 -6.52 -14.05 32.27
C TRP A 232 -5.42 -15.09 32.48
N THR A 233 -5.79 -16.36 32.44
CA THR A 233 -4.87 -17.48 32.54
C THR A 233 -4.80 -18.19 31.20
N VAL A 234 -3.59 -18.30 30.63
CA VAL A 234 -3.33 -19.08 29.43
C VAL A 234 -2.37 -20.20 29.81
N GLU A 235 -2.85 -21.44 29.69
CA GLU A 235 -2.04 -22.63 29.98
C GLU A 235 -0.96 -22.84 28.90
N PRO A 236 0.21 -23.42 29.25
CA PRO A 236 1.20 -23.81 28.26
C PRO A 236 0.65 -24.90 27.34
N GLY A 237 0.84 -24.77 26.03
CA GLY A 237 0.32 -25.74 25.08
C GLY A 237 0.61 -25.43 23.61
N PRO A 238 0.41 -26.42 22.71
CA PRO A 238 0.58 -26.22 21.29
C PRO A 238 -0.51 -25.30 20.72
N LEU A 239 -0.13 -24.43 19.79
CA LEU A 239 -1.05 -23.71 18.93
C LEU A 239 -1.17 -24.42 17.58
N SER A 240 -2.37 -24.51 17.04
CA SER A 240 -2.68 -25.20 15.78
C SER A 240 -2.75 -24.23 14.61
N GLY A 241 -2.12 -24.59 13.49
CA GLY A 241 -2.28 -23.87 12.23
C GLY A 241 -3.68 -24.07 11.65
N ARG A 242 -4.25 -23.03 11.04
CA ARG A 242 -5.64 -23.10 10.55
C ARG A 242 -5.96 -22.10 9.45
N VAL A 243 -7.15 -22.25 8.88
CA VAL A 243 -7.76 -21.18 8.07
C VAL A 243 -8.38 -20.15 9.02
N TRP A 244 -7.97 -18.90 8.87
CA TRP A 244 -8.55 -17.72 9.51
C TRP A 244 -9.37 -16.97 8.46
N GLU A 245 -10.68 -16.92 8.64
CA GLU A 245 -11.55 -16.03 7.88
C GLU A 245 -11.57 -14.68 8.59
N ILE A 246 -10.89 -13.69 8.03
CA ILE A 246 -10.83 -12.36 8.61
C ILE A 246 -12.14 -11.64 8.29
N GLU A 247 -12.86 -11.28 9.35
CA GLU A 247 -14.12 -10.55 9.25
C GLU A 247 -13.89 -9.14 8.68
N PRO A 248 -14.87 -8.55 7.95
CA PRO A 248 -14.81 -7.15 7.57
C PRO A 248 -14.65 -6.24 8.79
N ASP A 249 -13.99 -5.09 8.62
CA ASP A 249 -13.78 -4.16 9.74
C ASP A 249 -15.10 -3.51 10.23
N LEU A 250 -15.51 -3.81 11.46
CA LEU A 250 -16.76 -3.32 12.05
C LEU A 250 -16.77 -1.81 12.20
N SER A 251 -15.65 -1.23 12.61
CA SER A 251 -15.51 0.20 12.76
C SER A 251 -15.67 0.93 11.41
N GLY A 252 -14.97 0.45 10.38
CA GLY A 252 -15.04 0.98 9.02
C GLY A 252 -16.39 0.73 8.35
N ALA A 253 -17.16 -0.25 8.82
CA ALA A 253 -18.52 -0.54 8.35
C ALA A 253 -19.57 0.48 8.81
N VAL A 254 -19.42 1.05 10.01
CA VAL A 254 -20.44 1.93 10.60
C VAL A 254 -20.81 3.14 9.74
N PRO A 255 -19.89 3.90 9.09
CA PRO A 255 -20.32 5.01 8.24
C PRO A 255 -21.24 4.56 7.10
N PHE A 256 -21.01 3.38 6.51
CA PHE A 256 -21.85 2.87 5.42
C PHE A 256 -23.25 2.48 5.93
N PHE A 257 -23.35 1.90 7.12
CA PHE A 257 -24.64 1.65 7.75
C PHE A 257 -25.35 2.94 8.18
N ALA A 258 -24.60 3.92 8.66
CA ALA A 258 -25.12 5.25 8.98
C ALA A 258 -25.72 5.92 7.74
N ALA A 259 -25.13 5.73 6.55
CA ALA A 259 -25.70 6.24 5.31
C ALA A 259 -27.12 5.70 5.03
N ALA A 260 -27.36 4.41 5.31
CA ALA A 260 -28.71 3.84 5.20
C ALA A 260 -29.69 4.49 6.20
N LEU A 261 -29.27 4.69 7.46
CA LEU A 261 -30.10 5.35 8.47
C LEU A 261 -30.46 6.78 8.09
N VAL A 262 -29.45 7.59 7.74
CA VAL A 262 -29.61 9.02 7.45
C VAL A 262 -30.49 9.25 6.23
N THR A 263 -30.36 8.41 5.20
CA THR A 263 -31.06 8.61 3.91
C THR A 263 -32.35 7.81 3.80
N GLY A 264 -32.70 6.99 4.80
CA GLY A 264 -33.82 6.05 4.71
C GLY A 264 -33.61 4.93 3.68
N GLY A 265 -32.35 4.65 3.33
CA GLY A 265 -31.95 3.67 2.34
C GLY A 265 -31.67 2.28 2.91
N GLU A 266 -30.89 1.49 2.18
CA GLU A 266 -30.54 0.11 2.52
C GLU A 266 -29.10 -0.22 2.12
N VAL A 267 -28.27 -0.60 3.09
CA VAL A 267 -26.88 -0.97 2.84
C VAL A 267 -26.60 -2.38 3.34
N THR A 268 -26.13 -3.25 2.44
CA THR A 268 -25.67 -4.61 2.75
C THR A 268 -24.15 -4.70 2.63
N LEU A 269 -23.49 -5.06 3.73
CA LEU A 269 -22.06 -5.35 3.74
C LEU A 269 -21.83 -6.87 3.73
N ARG A 270 -21.22 -7.35 2.64
CA ARG A 270 -20.96 -8.78 2.42
C ARG A 270 -19.84 -9.30 3.30
N GLY A 271 -19.84 -10.62 3.53
CA GLY A 271 -18.75 -11.32 4.22
C GLY A 271 -18.84 -11.28 5.74
N TRP A 272 -19.98 -10.85 6.29
CA TRP A 272 -20.20 -10.88 7.74
C TRP A 272 -20.51 -12.30 8.22
N PRO A 273 -19.77 -12.85 9.20
CA PRO A 273 -20.06 -14.19 9.72
C PRO A 273 -21.30 -14.20 10.62
N ARG A 274 -21.89 -15.39 10.84
CA ARG A 274 -23.03 -15.58 11.78
C ARG A 274 -22.67 -15.28 13.22
N SER A 275 -21.44 -15.56 13.61
CA SER A 275 -20.86 -15.24 14.91
C SER A 275 -19.60 -14.43 14.66
N SER A 276 -19.41 -13.37 15.43
CA SER A 276 -18.37 -12.37 15.21
C SER A 276 -17.52 -12.19 16.46
N ALA A 277 -16.21 -12.10 16.27
CA ALA A 277 -15.28 -11.71 17.32
C ALA A 277 -15.29 -10.19 17.58
N GLN A 278 -15.83 -9.41 16.65
CA GLN A 278 -16.11 -7.99 16.83
C GLN A 278 -17.48 -7.77 17.49
N PRO A 279 -17.72 -6.64 18.20
CA PRO A 279 -18.94 -6.37 18.97
C PRO A 279 -20.15 -5.99 18.09
N VAL A 280 -20.47 -6.84 17.12
CA VAL A 280 -21.54 -6.62 16.13
C VAL A 280 -22.90 -6.51 16.78
N GLU A 281 -23.20 -7.36 17.78
CA GLU A 281 -24.51 -7.32 18.43
C GLU A 281 -24.75 -6.01 19.17
N ARG A 282 -23.69 -5.41 19.75
CA ARG A 282 -23.78 -4.09 20.35
C ARG A 282 -24.07 -3.02 19.29
N LEU A 283 -23.42 -3.06 18.14
CA LEU A 283 -23.74 -2.17 17.01
C LEU A 283 -25.20 -2.36 16.56
N ARG A 284 -25.68 -3.61 16.44
CA ARG A 284 -27.05 -3.91 16.01
C ARG A 284 -28.08 -3.32 16.97
N SER A 285 -27.88 -3.45 18.28
CA SER A 285 -28.73 -2.82 19.30
C SER A 285 -28.76 -1.31 19.13
N LEU A 286 -27.60 -0.67 19.07
CA LEU A 286 -27.49 0.79 18.97
C LEU A 286 -28.16 1.31 17.69
N LEU A 287 -27.86 0.72 16.52
CA LEU A 287 -28.49 1.13 15.27
C LEU A 287 -30.00 0.87 15.26
N HIS A 288 -30.47 -0.18 15.94
CA HIS A 288 -31.89 -0.46 16.09
C HIS A 288 -32.59 0.60 16.96
N GLU A 289 -32.00 0.94 18.11
CA GLU A 289 -32.48 2.00 19.01
C GLU A 289 -32.50 3.37 18.30
N MET A 290 -31.54 3.62 17.40
CA MET A 290 -31.51 4.83 16.56
C MET A 290 -32.49 4.80 15.36
N GLY A 291 -33.36 3.80 15.25
CA GLY A 291 -34.39 3.73 14.21
C GLY A 291 -34.02 2.91 12.97
N GLY A 292 -32.95 2.12 13.02
CA GLY A 292 -32.57 1.19 11.95
C GLY A 292 -33.23 -0.20 12.07
N GLN A 293 -33.37 -0.89 10.94
CA GLN A 293 -33.66 -2.32 10.90
C GLN A 293 -32.39 -3.06 10.51
N VAL A 294 -31.88 -3.91 11.42
CA VAL A 294 -30.60 -4.60 11.22
C VAL A 294 -30.78 -6.11 11.15
N SER A 295 -30.45 -6.69 10.01
CA SER A 295 -30.56 -8.14 9.76
C SER A 295 -29.24 -8.73 9.29
N LEU A 296 -28.98 -9.97 9.73
CA LEU A 296 -27.83 -10.75 9.28
C LEU A 296 -28.36 -11.93 8.46
N SER A 297 -27.94 -12.02 7.20
CA SER A 297 -28.33 -13.09 6.28
C SER A 297 -27.11 -13.67 5.56
N THR A 298 -27.33 -14.61 4.64
CA THR A 298 -26.27 -15.13 3.76
C THR A 298 -25.69 -14.06 2.83
N ALA A 299 -26.42 -12.98 2.56
CA ALA A 299 -25.93 -11.85 1.78
C ALA A 299 -24.93 -10.98 2.57
N GLY A 300 -24.99 -11.00 3.90
CA GLY A 300 -24.18 -10.18 4.79
C GLY A 300 -24.99 -9.49 5.88
N LEU A 301 -24.37 -8.51 6.53
CA LEU A 301 -25.03 -7.64 7.51
C LEU A 301 -25.70 -6.48 6.77
N THR A 302 -27.01 -6.36 6.93
CA THR A 302 -27.83 -5.37 6.23
C THR A 302 -28.46 -4.43 7.24
N VAL A 303 -28.35 -3.14 6.95
CA VAL A 303 -29.01 -2.07 7.70
C VAL A 303 -29.93 -1.32 6.76
N ARG A 304 -31.19 -1.19 7.17
CA ARG A 304 -32.21 -0.42 6.46
C ARG A 304 -32.65 0.75 7.35
N GLY A 305 -32.60 1.96 6.81
CA GLY A 305 -33.12 3.14 7.50
C GLY A 305 -34.65 3.17 7.46
N THR A 306 -35.28 3.64 8.52
CA THR A 306 -36.74 3.85 8.56
C THR A 306 -37.16 5.25 8.08
N GLY A 307 -36.19 6.09 7.70
CA GLY A 307 -36.39 7.49 7.30
C GLY A 307 -36.38 8.47 8.47
N ARG A 308 -36.16 7.99 9.70
CA ARG A 308 -35.90 8.82 10.89
C ARG A 308 -34.76 8.21 11.70
N VAL A 309 -33.92 9.09 12.24
CA VAL A 309 -32.87 8.73 13.20
C VAL A 309 -33.33 9.20 14.57
N HIS A 310 -33.27 8.33 15.56
CA HIS A 310 -33.65 8.65 16.95
C HIS A 310 -32.41 8.85 17.81
N GLY A 311 -32.51 9.80 18.74
CA GLY A 311 -31.52 9.97 19.77
C GLY A 311 -31.61 8.87 20.82
N ILE A 312 -30.47 8.54 21.44
CA ILE A 312 -30.35 7.44 22.39
C ILE A 312 -29.51 7.85 23.61
N THR A 313 -29.72 7.16 24.73
CA THR A 313 -28.79 7.19 25.86
C THR A 313 -28.00 5.88 25.87
N GLY A 314 -26.70 5.93 25.62
CA GLY A 314 -25.88 4.75 25.36
C GLY A 314 -24.52 4.76 26.06
N ASP A 315 -24.23 3.69 26.79
CA ASP A 315 -22.86 3.35 27.19
C ASP A 315 -22.10 2.79 25.97
N LEU A 316 -21.05 3.48 25.56
CA LEU A 316 -20.23 3.11 24.42
C LEU A 316 -18.88 2.51 24.82
N SER A 317 -18.66 2.11 26.08
CA SER A 317 -17.39 1.51 26.54
C SER A 317 -16.90 0.33 25.69
N ASP A 318 -17.81 -0.59 25.34
CA ASP A 318 -17.53 -1.73 24.46
C ASP A 318 -17.32 -1.32 22.99
N VAL A 319 -17.82 -0.17 22.55
CA VAL A 319 -17.82 0.24 21.14
C VAL A 319 -17.35 1.68 20.98
N SER A 320 -16.42 2.10 21.82
CA SER A 320 -15.96 3.50 21.95
C SER A 320 -15.33 4.05 20.67
N GLU A 321 -14.86 3.14 19.83
CA GLU A 321 -14.38 3.39 18.48
C GLU A 321 -15.47 3.88 17.52
N LEU A 322 -16.75 3.58 17.79
CA LEU A 322 -17.90 3.98 16.97
C LEU A 322 -18.43 5.38 17.28
N THR A 323 -17.98 5.98 18.39
CA THR A 323 -18.46 7.27 18.89
C THR A 323 -18.54 8.35 17.81
N PRO A 324 -17.51 8.58 16.96
CA PRO A 324 -17.59 9.65 15.96
C PRO A 324 -18.79 9.53 15.01
N VAL A 325 -19.09 8.33 14.52
CA VAL A 325 -20.21 8.11 13.60
C VAL A 325 -21.55 8.12 14.34
N LEU A 326 -21.61 7.58 15.56
CA LEU A 326 -22.81 7.64 16.39
C LEU A 326 -23.15 9.09 16.79
N THR A 327 -22.14 9.93 17.04
CA THR A 327 -22.31 11.37 17.25
C THR A 327 -22.86 12.04 15.99
N ALA A 328 -22.34 11.73 14.80
CA ALA A 328 -22.90 12.25 13.55
C ALA A 328 -24.38 11.87 13.37
N LEU A 329 -24.74 10.62 13.65
CA LEU A 329 -26.14 10.16 13.63
C LEU A 329 -27.00 10.90 14.67
N ALA A 330 -26.50 11.05 15.90
CA ALA A 330 -27.21 11.75 16.97
C ALA A 330 -27.43 13.24 16.66
N MET A 331 -26.51 13.90 15.94
CA MET A 331 -26.71 15.29 15.50
C MET A 331 -27.85 15.43 14.48
N LEU A 332 -28.12 14.37 13.71
CA LEU A 332 -29.16 14.31 12.69
C LEU A 332 -30.47 13.69 13.21
N ALA A 333 -30.54 13.40 14.51
CA ALA A 333 -31.69 12.72 15.11
C ALA A 333 -32.86 13.66 15.44
N ASP A 334 -34.04 13.08 15.68
CA ASP A 334 -35.24 13.81 16.10
C ASP A 334 -35.38 14.01 17.63
N SER A 335 -34.46 13.45 18.41
CA SER A 335 -34.44 13.55 19.88
C SER A 335 -33.01 13.61 20.45
N PRO A 336 -32.82 14.12 21.69
CA PRO A 336 -31.50 14.22 22.32
C PRO A 336 -30.80 12.88 22.52
N SER A 337 -29.47 12.90 22.57
CA SER A 337 -28.63 11.73 22.89
C SER A 337 -27.64 12.01 24.02
N THR A 338 -27.27 10.96 24.73
CA THR A 338 -26.21 10.98 25.75
C THR A 338 -25.30 9.77 25.56
N PHE A 339 -24.01 9.99 25.41
CA PHE A 339 -23.00 8.92 25.31
C PHE A 339 -22.06 8.94 26.51
N THR A 340 -21.81 7.79 27.12
CA THR A 340 -20.93 7.61 28.29
C THR A 340 -19.95 6.45 28.10
N GLY A 341 -19.02 6.24 29.03
CA GLY A 341 -18.06 5.14 29.01
C GLY A 341 -16.94 5.31 27.99
N ILE A 342 -16.68 6.55 27.57
CA ILE A 342 -15.74 6.86 26.48
C ILE A 342 -14.60 7.77 26.89
N GLY A 343 -14.40 8.07 28.17
CA GLY A 343 -13.35 9.01 28.62
C GLY A 343 -11.94 8.67 28.12
N HIS A 344 -11.63 7.39 27.90
CA HIS A 344 -10.32 6.97 27.37
C HIS A 344 -10.08 7.39 25.90
N ILE A 345 -11.12 7.68 25.11
CA ILE A 345 -10.94 8.09 23.71
C ILE A 345 -10.37 9.51 23.56
N ARG A 346 -10.21 10.24 24.67
CA ARG A 346 -9.43 11.47 24.72
C ARG A 346 -7.94 11.24 24.43
N GLY A 347 -7.42 10.04 24.73
CA GLY A 347 -6.03 9.64 24.51
C GLY A 347 -5.78 8.87 23.20
N HIS A 348 -6.72 8.90 22.25
CA HIS A 348 -6.60 8.22 20.96
C HIS A 348 -5.80 9.06 19.95
N GLU A 349 -6.00 8.87 18.64
CA GLU A 349 -5.32 9.63 17.59
C GLU A 349 -5.42 11.16 17.75
N THR A 350 -6.54 11.61 18.29
CA THR A 350 -6.82 12.96 18.77
C THR A 350 -7.65 12.84 20.05
N ASP A 351 -7.86 13.94 20.77
CA ASP A 351 -8.94 13.97 21.77
C ASP A 351 -10.27 13.98 21.02
N ARG A 352 -10.82 12.78 20.78
CA ARG A 352 -12.03 12.61 19.97
C ARG A 352 -13.25 13.26 20.61
N ILE A 353 -13.35 13.31 21.93
CA ILE A 353 -14.50 13.93 22.60
C ILE A 353 -14.44 15.45 22.35
N ALA A 354 -13.30 16.07 22.63
CA ALA A 354 -13.12 17.50 22.44
C ALA A 354 -13.21 17.90 20.96
N ALA A 355 -12.64 17.09 20.05
CA ALA A 355 -12.71 17.31 18.62
C ALA A 355 -14.15 17.24 18.12
N LEU A 356 -14.92 16.20 18.47
CA LEU A 356 -16.33 16.08 18.07
C LEU A 356 -17.16 17.26 18.58
N ALA A 357 -17.01 17.61 19.85
CA ALA A 357 -17.74 18.74 20.43
C ALA A 357 -17.42 20.05 19.67
N ARG A 358 -16.14 20.30 19.36
CA ARG A 358 -15.70 21.51 18.67
C ARG A 358 -16.21 21.57 17.22
N GLU A 359 -15.95 20.53 16.43
CA GLU A 359 -16.28 20.55 15.00
C GLU A 359 -17.80 20.66 14.78
N PHE A 360 -18.60 19.90 15.55
CA PHE A 360 -20.06 20.01 15.46
C PHE A 360 -20.59 21.36 15.95
N THR A 361 -20.00 21.96 17.00
CA THR A 361 -20.36 23.31 17.44
C THR A 361 -20.11 24.35 16.35
N THR A 362 -18.99 24.26 15.61
CA THR A 362 -18.70 25.15 14.47
C THR A 362 -19.75 25.02 13.37
N LEU A 363 -20.27 23.81 13.14
CA LEU A 363 -21.40 23.53 12.23
C LEU A 363 -22.78 23.90 12.80
N GLY A 364 -22.86 24.47 14.00
CA GLY A 364 -24.08 24.99 14.61
C GLY A 364 -24.81 24.02 15.56
N ALA A 365 -24.18 22.90 15.92
CA ALA A 365 -24.75 21.93 16.86
C ALA A 365 -24.81 22.45 18.31
N ASP A 366 -25.65 21.81 19.11
CA ASP A 366 -25.69 21.94 20.57
C ASP A 366 -25.15 20.62 21.17
N VAL A 367 -23.85 20.63 21.49
CA VAL A 367 -23.11 19.48 22.00
C VAL A 367 -22.25 19.91 23.17
N THR A 368 -22.35 19.17 24.28
CA THR A 368 -21.58 19.41 25.49
C THR A 368 -20.72 18.20 25.79
N GLU A 369 -19.41 18.38 25.92
CA GLU A 369 -18.54 17.31 26.40
C GLU A 369 -18.56 17.20 27.93
N SER A 370 -18.39 15.98 28.42
CA SER A 370 -18.05 15.68 29.81
C SER A 370 -16.74 14.91 29.87
N ALA A 371 -16.20 14.66 31.06
CA ALA A 371 -14.96 13.89 31.20
C ALA A 371 -15.04 12.50 30.54
N ASP A 372 -16.23 11.88 30.53
CA ASP A 372 -16.46 10.50 30.09
C ASP A 372 -17.45 10.37 28.91
N GLY A 373 -17.82 11.48 28.25
CA GLY A 373 -18.96 11.45 27.35
C GLY A 373 -19.30 12.71 26.57
N LEU A 374 -20.44 12.63 25.87
CA LEU A 374 -21.06 13.70 25.09
C LEU A 374 -22.57 13.77 25.39
N GLU A 375 -23.11 14.95 25.68
CA GLU A 375 -24.54 15.25 25.65
C GLU A 375 -24.85 16.02 24.35
N ILE A 376 -25.86 15.57 23.62
CA ILE A 376 -26.16 16.00 22.25
C ILE A 376 -27.62 16.41 22.17
N ARG A 377 -27.87 17.66 21.75
CA ARG A 377 -29.20 18.19 21.46
C ARG A 377 -29.28 18.54 19.98
N PRO A 378 -30.00 17.75 19.15
CA PRO A 378 -30.07 17.99 17.72
C PRO A 378 -30.57 19.39 17.39
N ARG A 379 -29.89 20.06 16.46
CA ARG A 379 -30.28 21.35 15.90
C ARG A 379 -29.96 21.37 14.40
N PRO A 380 -30.62 22.20 13.60
CA PRO A 380 -30.25 22.39 12.20
C PRO A 380 -28.77 22.76 12.07
N LEU A 381 -28.01 21.92 11.38
CA LEU A 381 -26.60 22.16 11.07
C LEU A 381 -26.47 22.98 9.79
N ARG A 382 -25.30 23.60 9.61
CA ARG A 382 -24.90 24.31 8.39
C ARG A 382 -23.61 23.72 7.83
N GLY A 383 -23.40 23.88 6.52
CA GLY A 383 -22.12 23.56 5.88
C GLY A 383 -20.95 24.38 6.45
N GLY A 384 -19.75 23.86 6.27
CA GLY A 384 -18.52 24.42 6.81
C GLY A 384 -17.37 23.43 6.76
N ILE A 385 -16.18 23.91 7.09
CA ILE A 385 -14.99 23.07 7.22
C ILE A 385 -15.09 22.24 8.51
N PHE A 386 -14.85 20.94 8.39
CA PHE A 386 -14.76 19.98 9.48
C PHE A 386 -13.32 19.48 9.56
N HIS A 387 -12.62 19.80 10.65
CA HIS A 387 -11.24 19.37 10.85
C HIS A 387 -11.16 17.93 11.30
N THR A 388 -10.34 17.13 10.62
CA THR A 388 -10.25 15.69 10.85
C THR A 388 -9.15 15.30 11.84
N TYR A 389 -8.22 16.20 12.14
CA TYR A 389 -7.11 15.96 13.09
C TYR A 389 -6.24 14.73 12.73
N HIS A 390 -6.12 14.43 11.43
CA HIS A 390 -5.50 13.19 10.91
C HIS A 390 -6.12 11.89 11.45
N ASP A 391 -7.37 11.96 11.90
CA ASP A 391 -8.13 10.82 12.43
C ASP A 391 -9.22 10.39 11.44
N HIS A 392 -9.01 9.20 10.85
CA HIS A 392 -9.95 8.51 9.97
C HIS A 392 -11.40 8.51 10.45
N ARG A 393 -11.65 8.46 11.77
CA ARG A 393 -13.02 8.39 12.30
C ARG A 393 -13.70 9.74 12.40
N MET A 394 -12.93 10.80 12.57
CA MET A 394 -13.44 12.17 12.44
C MET A 394 -13.86 12.42 10.99
N ALA A 395 -13.06 11.93 10.03
CA ALA A 395 -13.45 11.96 8.62
C ALA A 395 -14.73 11.16 8.33
N HIS A 396 -14.91 9.98 8.93
CA HIS A 396 -16.16 9.21 8.81
C HIS A 396 -17.38 9.97 9.37
N ALA A 397 -17.23 10.64 10.52
CA ALA A 397 -18.28 11.45 11.11
C ALA A 397 -18.71 12.58 10.16
N ALA A 398 -17.75 13.34 9.64
CA ALA A 398 -17.99 14.43 8.69
C ALA A 398 -18.62 13.94 7.38
N ALA A 399 -18.17 12.80 6.86
CA ALA A 399 -18.74 12.19 5.64
C ALA A 399 -20.21 11.80 5.83
N VAL A 400 -20.57 11.22 6.98
CA VAL A 400 -21.97 10.90 7.34
C VAL A 400 -22.80 12.17 7.49
N THR A 401 -22.28 13.20 8.15
CA THR A 401 -22.97 14.49 8.29
C THR A 401 -23.25 15.15 6.93
N GLY A 402 -22.29 15.08 6.00
CA GLY A 402 -22.42 15.66 4.66
C GLY A 402 -23.56 15.07 3.81
N LEU A 403 -24.02 13.85 4.13
CA LEU A 403 -25.17 13.24 3.47
C LEU A 403 -26.45 14.06 3.62
N ALA A 404 -26.64 14.70 4.78
CA ALA A 404 -27.83 15.48 5.10
C ALA A 404 -27.57 17.00 5.14
N VAL A 405 -26.31 17.42 5.28
CA VAL A 405 -25.91 18.83 5.44
C VAL A 405 -25.06 19.25 4.23
N PRO A 406 -25.62 20.03 3.28
CA PRO A 406 -24.85 20.52 2.14
C PRO A 406 -23.65 21.38 2.55
N GLY A 407 -22.53 21.20 1.85
CA GLY A 407 -21.34 22.04 2.01
C GLY A 407 -20.47 21.70 3.21
N VAL A 408 -20.53 20.48 3.74
CA VAL A 408 -19.54 19.98 4.71
C VAL A 408 -18.25 19.63 3.96
N GLU A 409 -17.14 20.25 4.34
CA GLU A 409 -15.83 20.08 3.72
C GLU A 409 -14.81 19.54 4.73
N LEU A 410 -14.17 18.41 4.42
CA LEU A 410 -13.14 17.83 5.28
C LEU A 410 -11.77 18.38 4.90
N ASP A 411 -10.98 18.80 5.87
CA ASP A 411 -9.61 19.27 5.61
C ASP A 411 -8.66 18.16 5.12
N ASP A 412 -8.83 16.92 5.60
CA ASP A 412 -8.00 15.77 5.24
C ASP A 412 -8.81 14.46 5.21
N VAL A 413 -9.42 14.13 4.07
CA VAL A 413 -10.06 12.81 3.89
C VAL A 413 -9.03 11.67 3.80
N SER A 414 -7.76 11.97 3.50
CA SER A 414 -6.74 10.96 3.26
C SER A 414 -6.33 10.21 4.52
N CYS A 415 -6.63 10.76 5.71
CA CYS A 415 -6.44 10.09 6.99
C CYS A 415 -7.21 8.75 7.09
N THR A 416 -8.28 8.56 6.31
CA THR A 416 -9.03 7.29 6.20
C THR A 416 -8.17 6.11 5.72
N SER A 417 -7.07 6.38 5.00
CA SER A 417 -6.12 5.36 4.54
C SER A 417 -5.45 4.54 5.65
N LYS A 418 -5.55 4.99 6.90
CA LYS A 418 -5.12 4.21 8.07
C LYS A 418 -5.84 2.87 8.21
N THR A 419 -7.10 2.80 7.81
CA THR A 419 -7.94 1.59 7.93
C THR A 419 -8.64 1.21 6.65
N MET A 420 -8.89 2.17 5.74
CA MET A 420 -9.60 1.96 4.49
C MET A 420 -9.15 2.99 3.44
N PRO A 421 -8.04 2.74 2.73
CA PRO A 421 -7.53 3.60 1.65
C PRO A 421 -8.56 3.97 0.58
N GLU A 422 -9.46 3.04 0.28
CA GLU A 422 -10.51 3.15 -0.73
C GLU A 422 -11.77 3.88 -0.24
N PHE A 423 -11.81 4.35 1.01
CA PHE A 423 -13.00 4.98 1.60
C PHE A 423 -13.59 6.10 0.74
N PRO A 424 -12.82 7.11 0.24
CA PRO A 424 -13.42 8.19 -0.56
C PRO A 424 -14.10 7.67 -1.83
N ALA A 425 -13.51 6.68 -2.51
CA ALA A 425 -14.05 6.10 -3.72
C ALA A 425 -15.30 5.25 -3.44
N LEU A 426 -15.27 4.41 -2.41
CA LEU A 426 -16.43 3.62 -1.98
C LEU A 426 -17.59 4.51 -1.54
N TRP A 427 -17.29 5.56 -0.77
CA TRP A 427 -18.29 6.51 -0.26
C TRP A 427 -18.94 7.30 -1.39
N SER A 428 -18.15 7.97 -2.23
CA SER A 428 -18.69 8.75 -3.35
C SER A 428 -19.44 7.87 -4.34
N GLY A 429 -18.94 6.67 -4.65
CA GLY A 429 -19.62 5.72 -5.54
C GLY A 429 -20.96 5.25 -4.98
N MET A 430 -21.04 5.03 -3.66
CA MET A 430 -22.28 4.67 -2.97
C MET A 430 -23.32 5.81 -3.00
N VAL A 431 -22.90 7.06 -2.80
CA VAL A 431 -23.82 8.20 -2.63
C VAL A 431 -24.28 8.79 -3.97
N THR A 432 -23.40 8.85 -4.98
CA THR A 432 -23.69 9.54 -6.25
C THR A 432 -24.30 8.66 -7.34
N GLY A 433 -24.46 7.35 -7.10
CA GLY A 433 -25.19 6.46 -8.01
C GLY A 433 -24.59 6.31 -9.41
N GLY A 434 -23.27 6.50 -9.57
CA GLY A 434 -22.57 6.48 -10.86
C GLY A 434 -22.98 5.34 -11.79
N THR A 435 -23.80 5.68 -12.78
CA THR A 435 -24.17 4.84 -13.92
C THR A 435 -23.08 4.94 -14.99
N ASP A 436 -21.90 4.41 -14.68
CA ASP A 436 -20.94 3.97 -15.69
C ASP A 436 -20.73 2.46 -15.52
N GLY A 437 -21.49 1.71 -16.31
CA GLY A 437 -21.53 0.26 -16.27
C GLY A 437 -20.25 -0.38 -16.81
N GLN A 438 -19.32 -0.73 -15.91
CA GLN A 438 -18.94 -2.13 -15.62
C GLN A 438 -17.72 -2.16 -14.69
N GLY A 439 -17.99 -2.27 -13.38
CA GLY A 439 -16.94 -2.41 -12.38
C GLY A 439 -17.39 -2.93 -11.01
N ALA A 440 -18.50 -3.67 -10.89
CA ALA A 440 -18.85 -4.32 -9.62
C ALA A 440 -19.90 -5.44 -9.76
N VAL A 441 -19.63 -6.51 -10.52
CA VAL A 441 -20.40 -7.76 -10.39
C VAL A 441 -19.50 -8.99 -10.64
N LEU A 442 -18.82 -9.48 -9.60
CA LEU A 442 -18.50 -10.91 -9.51
C LEU A 442 -19.65 -11.58 -8.76
N ALA A 443 -20.72 -11.85 -9.49
CA ALA A 443 -21.79 -12.74 -9.05
C ALA A 443 -21.53 -14.12 -9.65
N THR A 444 -20.87 -15.00 -8.91
CA THR A 444 -21.04 -16.44 -9.13
C THR A 444 -22.45 -16.82 -8.68
N ARG A 445 -23.42 -16.71 -9.60
CA ARG A 445 -24.76 -17.26 -9.39
C ARG A 445 -24.66 -18.79 -9.35
N ARG A 446 -24.74 -19.38 -8.16
CA ARG A 446 -25.15 -20.78 -7.99
C ARG A 446 -26.69 -20.77 -7.95
N ARG A 447 -27.33 -21.13 -9.07
CA ARG A 447 -28.77 -21.42 -9.09
C ARG A 447 -28.98 -22.76 -8.38
N GLU A 448 -29.92 -22.82 -7.45
CA GLU A 448 -30.55 -24.08 -7.04
C GLU A 448 -31.29 -24.66 -8.24
N TYR A 449 -31.07 -25.95 -8.49
CA TYR A 449 -31.77 -26.72 -9.51
C TYR A 449 -32.95 -27.44 -8.84
N ASP A 450 -34.14 -27.31 -9.43
CA ASP A 450 -35.32 -28.12 -9.11
C ASP A 450 -35.54 -29.16 -10.23
N GLU A 451 -36.18 -30.29 -9.90
CA GLU A 451 -36.49 -31.41 -10.80
C GLU A 451 -37.36 -31.00 -12.02
N GLU A 452 -38.00 -29.83 -11.97
CA GLU A 452 -38.77 -29.27 -13.08
C GLU A 452 -37.92 -28.50 -14.14
N ASP A 453 -36.62 -28.25 -13.90
CA ASP A 453 -35.73 -27.49 -14.82
C ASP A 453 -35.10 -28.35 -15.96
N VAL A 454 -35.47 -29.61 -16.10
CA VAL A 454 -34.89 -30.52 -17.11
C VAL A 454 -35.53 -30.27 -18.49
N ARG A 455 -34.91 -29.39 -19.29
CA ARG A 455 -35.19 -29.29 -20.74
C ARG A 455 -34.29 -30.23 -21.54
N VAL A 456 -34.88 -31.30 -22.09
CA VAL A 456 -34.25 -32.20 -23.07
C VAL A 456 -33.98 -31.40 -24.36
N ARG A 457 -32.70 -31.15 -24.68
CA ARG A 457 -32.30 -30.50 -25.95
C ARG A 457 -32.16 -31.54 -27.08
N PRO A 458 -32.63 -31.23 -28.31
CA PRO A 458 -32.25 -31.99 -29.49
C PRO A 458 -30.74 -31.89 -29.73
N GLY A 459 -30.11 -32.99 -30.13
CA GLY A 459 -28.67 -33.05 -30.39
C GLY A 459 -28.23 -32.06 -31.47
N ARG A 460 -27.19 -31.25 -31.17
CA ARG A 460 -26.58 -30.31 -32.13
C ARG A 460 -25.67 -31.05 -33.10
N SER A 461 -25.89 -30.86 -34.40
CA SER A 461 -24.96 -31.23 -35.47
C SER A 461 -23.63 -30.50 -35.30
N SER A 462 -22.52 -31.24 -35.28
CA SER A 462 -21.17 -30.65 -35.29
C SER A 462 -20.81 -30.18 -36.70
N ARG A 463 -20.48 -28.90 -36.87
CA ARG A 463 -19.73 -28.46 -38.05
C ARG A 463 -18.30 -28.98 -37.92
N PRO A 464 -17.69 -29.52 -39.00
CA PRO A 464 -16.38 -30.13 -38.94
C PRO A 464 -15.31 -29.11 -38.54
N ARG A 465 -14.51 -29.45 -37.52
CA ARG A 465 -13.33 -28.67 -37.14
C ARG A 465 -12.25 -28.87 -38.20
N THR A 466 -11.98 -27.86 -38.99
CA THR A 466 -10.79 -27.79 -39.84
C THR A 466 -9.53 -27.78 -38.97
N ARG A 467 -8.62 -28.74 -39.19
CA ARG A 467 -7.29 -28.80 -38.54
C ARG A 467 -6.28 -27.79 -39.14
N THR A 468 -6.71 -26.99 -40.12
CA THR A 468 -5.90 -25.96 -40.75
C THR A 468 -6.01 -24.68 -39.94
N ARG A 469 -4.91 -24.27 -39.30
CA ARG A 469 -4.83 -23.01 -38.56
C ARG A 469 -4.98 -21.84 -39.54
N PRO A 470 -5.85 -20.85 -39.28
CA PRO A 470 -5.86 -19.62 -40.06
C PRO A 470 -4.49 -18.94 -39.89
N ARG A 471 -3.83 -18.61 -41.02
CA ARG A 471 -2.50 -17.98 -41.00
C ARG A 471 -2.53 -16.50 -40.60
N HIS A 472 -3.73 -15.92 -40.40
CA HIS A 472 -3.96 -14.51 -40.07
C HIS A 472 -3.08 -13.56 -40.90
N ALA A 473 -2.99 -13.82 -42.22
CA ALA A 473 -2.18 -13.01 -43.13
C ALA A 473 -2.71 -11.56 -43.25
N ASP A 474 -4.02 -11.38 -43.02
CA ASP A 474 -4.71 -10.10 -43.10
C ASP A 474 -4.76 -9.36 -41.73
N ALA A 475 -3.89 -9.72 -40.79
CA ALA A 475 -3.81 -9.02 -39.50
C ALA A 475 -3.23 -7.62 -39.69
N VAL A 476 -3.90 -6.61 -39.12
CA VAL A 476 -3.44 -5.22 -39.17
C VAL A 476 -2.38 -5.01 -38.09
N ASP A 477 -1.25 -4.39 -38.43
CA ASP A 477 -0.20 -4.12 -37.46
C ASP A 477 -0.61 -2.96 -36.52
N GLY A 478 -0.38 -3.15 -35.23
CA GLY A 478 -0.71 -2.22 -34.16
C GLY A 478 0.44 -2.04 -33.17
N PHE A 479 0.40 -0.96 -32.41
CA PHE A 479 1.36 -0.62 -31.37
C PHE A 479 0.65 -0.55 -30.01
N VAL A 480 1.15 -1.29 -29.01
CA VAL A 480 0.53 -1.34 -27.67
C VAL A 480 0.92 -0.12 -26.85
N VAL A 481 -0.06 0.73 -26.52
CA VAL A 481 0.16 1.97 -25.76
C VAL A 481 -0.21 1.87 -24.29
N ALA A 482 -1.11 0.96 -23.91
CA ALA A 482 -1.46 0.73 -22.51
C ALA A 482 -1.92 -0.72 -22.27
N VAL A 483 -1.74 -1.19 -21.04
CA VAL A 483 -2.17 -2.54 -20.60
C VAL A 483 -2.94 -2.41 -19.30
N ASP A 484 -4.19 -2.90 -19.29
CA ASP A 484 -5.06 -2.92 -18.11
C ASP A 484 -5.78 -4.27 -17.98
N ARG A 485 -5.38 -5.07 -16.97
CA ARG A 485 -6.08 -6.30 -16.52
C ARG A 485 -6.53 -7.24 -17.66
N GLY A 486 -5.66 -7.45 -18.66
CA GLY A 486 -5.91 -8.35 -19.80
C GLY A 486 -6.60 -7.72 -21.01
N ARG A 487 -6.89 -6.41 -20.95
CA ARG A 487 -7.20 -5.55 -22.09
C ARG A 487 -5.95 -4.76 -22.50
N TYR A 488 -5.77 -4.62 -23.81
CA TYR A 488 -4.63 -3.97 -24.41
C TYR A 488 -5.12 -2.82 -25.27
N THR A 489 -4.70 -1.60 -24.97
CA THR A 489 -4.97 -0.43 -25.80
C THR A 489 -3.89 -0.37 -26.87
N CYS A 490 -4.30 -0.41 -28.13
CA CYS A 490 -3.42 -0.36 -29.29
C CYS A 490 -3.77 0.84 -30.17
N VAL A 491 -2.79 1.33 -30.92
CA VAL A 491 -2.99 2.30 -32.00
C VAL A 491 -2.46 1.71 -33.30
N LEU A 492 -3.04 2.09 -34.45
CA LEU A 492 -2.48 1.71 -35.73
C LEU A 492 -1.38 2.70 -36.12
N PRO A 493 -0.19 2.25 -36.55
CA PRO A 493 0.91 3.13 -36.91
C PRO A 493 0.56 4.17 -38.00
N ASP A 494 -0.36 3.81 -38.89
CA ASP A 494 -0.74 4.62 -40.06
C ASP A 494 -1.79 5.70 -39.75
N ASP A 495 -2.46 5.65 -38.59
CA ASP A 495 -3.64 6.49 -38.28
C ASP A 495 -3.32 7.92 -37.78
N GLY A 496 -2.07 8.38 -37.92
CA GLY A 496 -1.69 9.74 -37.49
C GLY A 496 -1.86 9.97 -35.97
N PRO A 497 -1.69 11.21 -35.47
CA PRO A 497 -1.71 11.51 -34.04
C PRO A 497 -3.11 11.41 -33.40
N ASP A 498 -4.14 11.68 -34.20
CA ASP A 498 -5.55 11.68 -33.79
C ASP A 498 -6.27 10.38 -34.13
N GLY A 499 -5.51 9.32 -34.42
CA GLY A 499 -6.01 7.99 -34.73
C GLY A 499 -6.83 7.38 -33.59
N PRO A 500 -7.87 6.58 -33.89
CA PRO A 500 -8.68 5.96 -32.86
C PRO A 500 -7.86 4.94 -32.05
N THR A 501 -8.10 4.87 -30.75
CA THR A 501 -7.53 3.82 -29.91
C THR A 501 -8.37 2.54 -30.01
N ILE A 502 -7.68 1.41 -30.15
CA ILE A 502 -8.29 0.09 -30.33
C ILE A 502 -8.15 -0.70 -29.03
N THR A 503 -9.28 -1.15 -28.50
CA THR A 503 -9.28 -2.11 -27.38
C THR A 503 -9.13 -3.53 -27.94
N ALA A 504 -8.09 -4.24 -27.52
CA ALA A 504 -7.82 -5.60 -27.93
C ALA A 504 -7.71 -6.57 -26.74
N MET A 505 -7.98 -7.85 -26.99
CA MET A 505 -7.69 -8.95 -26.07
C MET A 505 -6.68 -9.91 -26.70
N ARG A 506 -5.93 -10.63 -25.86
CA ARG A 506 -4.98 -11.64 -26.36
C ARG A 506 -5.72 -12.88 -26.87
N ALA A 507 -5.40 -13.32 -28.08
CA ALA A 507 -5.91 -14.58 -28.61
C ALA A 507 -5.35 -15.77 -27.80
N ARG A 508 -6.15 -16.83 -27.64
CA ARG A 508 -5.78 -18.00 -26.82
C ARG A 508 -4.54 -18.72 -27.37
N GLU A 509 -4.30 -18.56 -28.66
CA GLU A 509 -3.22 -19.16 -29.44
C GLU A 509 -1.83 -18.58 -29.14
N LEU A 510 -1.73 -17.37 -28.56
CA LEU A 510 -0.46 -16.73 -28.19
C LEU A 510 0.24 -17.36 -26.95
N GLY A 511 -0.42 -18.31 -26.30
CA GLY A 511 0.15 -19.05 -25.18
C GLY A 511 0.48 -18.15 -23.98
N ARG A 512 1.65 -18.37 -23.35
CA ARG A 512 2.10 -17.66 -22.13
C ARG A 512 2.94 -16.41 -22.42
N ARG A 513 3.10 -15.99 -23.69
CA ARG A 513 3.86 -14.76 -24.01
C ARG A 513 3.15 -13.54 -23.42
N SER A 514 3.89 -12.71 -22.66
CA SER A 514 3.40 -11.45 -22.11
C SER A 514 3.36 -10.40 -23.21
N VAL A 515 2.25 -9.66 -23.29
CA VAL A 515 2.13 -8.45 -24.12
C VAL A 515 2.35 -7.26 -23.18
N VAL A 516 3.24 -6.35 -23.57
CA VAL A 516 3.66 -5.18 -22.78
C VAL A 516 3.53 -3.89 -23.59
N VAL A 517 3.66 -2.75 -22.94
CA VAL A 517 3.70 -1.45 -23.62
C VAL A 517 4.93 -1.41 -24.54
N GLY A 518 4.74 -0.91 -25.75
CA GLY A 518 5.77 -0.85 -26.79
C GLY A 518 5.80 -2.08 -27.71
N ASP A 519 5.07 -3.16 -27.42
CA ASP A 519 4.97 -4.29 -28.35
C ASP A 519 4.31 -3.89 -29.68
N ARG A 520 4.91 -4.34 -30.79
CA ARG A 520 4.30 -4.34 -32.12
C ARG A 520 3.51 -5.63 -32.30
N VAL A 521 2.21 -5.52 -32.62
CA VAL A 521 1.26 -6.63 -32.57
C VAL A 521 0.42 -6.74 -33.84
N GLY A 522 0.05 -7.96 -34.23
CA GLY A 522 -0.94 -8.19 -35.29
C GLY A 522 -2.34 -8.30 -34.70
N LEU A 523 -3.25 -7.43 -35.14
CA LEU A 523 -4.63 -7.31 -34.71
C LEU A 523 -5.60 -7.89 -35.75
N VAL A 524 -6.61 -8.62 -35.29
CA VAL A 524 -7.73 -9.09 -36.11
C VAL A 524 -9.06 -8.79 -35.42
N GLY A 525 -10.15 -8.76 -36.18
CA GLY A 525 -11.48 -8.42 -35.67
C GLY A 525 -11.81 -6.96 -35.96
N ASP A 526 -12.51 -6.31 -35.04
CA ASP A 526 -12.92 -4.91 -35.22
C ASP A 526 -11.81 -3.96 -34.75
N THR A 527 -11.07 -3.39 -35.70
CA THR A 527 -10.00 -2.42 -35.50
C THR A 527 -10.47 -0.97 -35.70
N SER A 528 -11.79 -0.72 -35.76
CA SER A 528 -12.32 0.63 -36.00
C SER A 528 -12.13 1.60 -34.82
N GLY A 529 -11.95 1.06 -33.60
CA GLY A 529 -11.91 1.85 -32.37
C GLY A 529 -13.26 2.46 -31.94
N ALA A 530 -14.37 2.07 -32.59
CA ALA A 530 -15.70 2.51 -32.19
C ALA A 530 -16.07 2.01 -30.78
N PRO A 531 -16.94 2.71 -30.02
CA PRO A 531 -17.40 2.25 -28.72
C PRO A 531 -17.99 0.83 -28.78
N GLY A 532 -17.42 -0.11 -28.03
CA GLY A 532 -17.81 -1.52 -28.03
C GLY A 532 -17.11 -2.41 -29.08
N ALA A 533 -16.30 -1.82 -29.98
CA ALA A 533 -15.41 -2.58 -30.87
C ALA A 533 -14.35 -3.35 -30.07
N LEU A 534 -14.03 -4.56 -30.52
CA LEU A 534 -13.09 -5.44 -29.82
C LEU A 534 -12.22 -6.20 -30.81
N ALA A 535 -10.93 -5.85 -30.84
CA ALA A 535 -9.92 -6.56 -31.60
C ALA A 535 -9.31 -7.73 -30.80
N ARG A 536 -8.53 -8.57 -31.48
CA ARG A 536 -7.71 -9.62 -30.88
C ARG A 536 -6.28 -9.55 -31.36
N ILE A 537 -5.34 -9.57 -30.43
CA ILE A 537 -3.92 -9.74 -30.70
C ILE A 537 -3.69 -11.20 -31.06
N VAL A 538 -3.19 -11.48 -32.26
CA VAL A 538 -2.88 -12.84 -32.75
C VAL A 538 -1.39 -13.07 -32.96
N ARG A 539 -0.60 -12.00 -33.03
CA ARG A 539 0.86 -12.03 -33.23
C ARG A 539 1.52 -10.94 -32.40
N ILE A 540 2.71 -11.23 -31.87
CA ILE A 540 3.63 -10.25 -31.29
C ILE A 540 4.89 -10.32 -32.18
N ALA A 541 5.34 -9.18 -32.70
CA ALA A 541 6.56 -9.09 -33.48
C ALA A 541 7.79 -9.38 -32.59
N GLU A 542 8.94 -9.61 -33.22
CA GLU A 542 10.21 -9.71 -32.50
C GLU A 542 10.54 -8.37 -31.83
N ARG A 543 11.09 -8.44 -30.61
CA ARG A 543 11.41 -7.24 -29.83
C ARG A 543 12.83 -6.81 -30.13
N SER A 544 13.03 -5.54 -30.49
CA SER A 544 14.37 -4.96 -30.67
C SER A 544 15.09 -4.74 -29.34
N SER A 545 14.36 -4.31 -28.31
CA SER A 545 14.87 -4.11 -26.97
C SER A 545 13.84 -4.50 -25.90
N VAL A 546 14.32 -4.79 -24.69
CA VAL A 546 13.49 -5.29 -23.59
C VAL A 546 13.97 -4.69 -22.27
N LEU A 547 13.20 -3.76 -21.70
CA LEU A 547 13.49 -3.24 -20.36
C LEU A 547 12.78 -4.09 -19.30
N ARG A 548 13.58 -4.59 -18.36
CA ARG A 548 13.14 -5.51 -17.31
C ARG A 548 13.20 -4.87 -15.94
N ARG A 549 12.17 -5.09 -15.15
CA ARG A 549 12.13 -4.65 -13.75
C ARG A 549 12.32 -5.86 -12.86
N THR A 550 13.28 -5.79 -11.93
CA THR A 550 13.26 -6.69 -10.77
C THR A 550 11.95 -6.41 -10.05
N ALA A 551 11.18 -7.46 -9.79
CA ALA A 551 9.99 -7.26 -8.99
C ALA A 551 10.46 -6.88 -7.58
N ASP A 552 10.18 -5.65 -7.14
CA ASP A 552 10.31 -5.27 -5.71
C ASP A 552 9.38 -6.14 -4.83
N ASP A 553 8.41 -6.82 -5.48
CA ASP A 553 7.51 -7.81 -4.91
C ASP A 553 7.92 -9.23 -5.37
N ASP A 554 8.36 -10.07 -4.43
CA ASP A 554 8.76 -11.48 -4.58
C ASP A 554 10.21 -11.80 -4.99
N GLU A 555 11.14 -11.69 -4.04
CA GLU A 555 12.34 -12.56 -4.02
C GLU A 555 12.02 -14.01 -3.60
N THR A 556 10.76 -14.30 -3.21
CA THR A 556 10.38 -15.53 -2.48
C THR A 556 9.73 -16.62 -3.33
N THR A 557 9.53 -16.40 -4.64
CA THR A 557 9.12 -17.45 -5.58
C THR A 557 10.19 -17.67 -6.65
N PRO A 558 10.37 -18.90 -7.19
CA PRO A 558 11.24 -19.14 -8.36
C PRO A 558 10.84 -18.29 -9.58
N GLU A 559 9.58 -17.82 -9.60
CA GLU A 559 8.99 -16.97 -10.65
C GLU A 559 9.08 -15.47 -10.35
N GLY A 560 9.33 -15.07 -9.10
CA GLY A 560 9.60 -13.68 -8.70
C GLY A 560 11.06 -13.28 -8.90
N ARG A 561 11.97 -14.28 -8.96
CA ARG A 561 13.29 -14.13 -9.58
C ARG A 561 13.25 -13.90 -11.09
N LEU A 562 12.08 -14.09 -11.73
CA LEU A 562 11.92 -13.74 -13.14
C LEU A 562 11.53 -12.27 -13.22
N GLU A 563 12.51 -11.44 -13.56
CA GLU A 563 12.27 -10.06 -13.93
C GLU A 563 11.16 -9.98 -14.97
N ARG A 564 10.23 -9.05 -14.76
CA ARG A 564 9.12 -8.85 -15.68
C ARG A 564 9.52 -7.80 -16.70
N VAL A 565 9.29 -8.11 -17.98
CA VAL A 565 9.38 -7.12 -19.04
C VAL A 565 8.32 -6.05 -18.76
N VAL A 566 8.75 -4.79 -18.69
CA VAL A 566 7.87 -3.64 -18.46
C VAL A 566 7.62 -2.88 -19.75
N VAL A 567 8.65 -2.70 -20.56
CA VAL A 567 8.60 -2.01 -21.85
C VAL A 567 9.38 -2.81 -22.88
N ALA A 568 8.86 -2.89 -24.10
CA ALA A 568 9.54 -3.48 -25.26
C ALA A 568 9.76 -2.42 -26.34
N ASN A 569 10.76 -2.63 -27.20
CA ASN A 569 11.07 -1.77 -28.35
C ASN A 569 11.30 -0.30 -27.96
N ALA A 570 11.97 -0.07 -26.83
CA ALA A 570 12.48 1.24 -26.47
C ALA A 570 13.76 1.55 -27.25
N ASP A 571 13.86 2.74 -27.83
CA ASP A 571 15.08 3.19 -28.52
C ASP A 571 15.98 3.99 -27.57
N GLN A 572 15.39 4.62 -26.56
CA GLN A 572 16.10 5.52 -25.65
C GLN A 572 15.60 5.41 -24.20
N LEU A 573 16.51 5.48 -23.22
CA LEU A 573 16.22 5.53 -21.79
C LEU A 573 16.56 6.91 -21.24
N VAL A 574 15.53 7.69 -20.92
CA VAL A 574 15.66 9.04 -20.38
C VAL A 574 15.71 8.97 -18.86
N ILE A 575 16.91 9.17 -18.31
CA ILE A 575 17.19 9.15 -16.87
C ILE A 575 16.93 10.55 -16.32
N VAL A 576 15.80 10.74 -15.66
CA VAL A 576 15.38 12.02 -15.07
C VAL A 576 15.92 12.14 -13.65
N SER A 577 16.81 13.10 -13.42
CA SER A 577 17.41 13.38 -12.12
C SER A 577 17.29 14.88 -11.78
N SER A 578 17.06 15.20 -10.52
CA SER A 578 16.99 16.58 -10.03
C SER A 578 18.37 17.03 -9.57
N LEU A 579 18.74 18.28 -9.88
CA LEU A 579 20.02 18.86 -9.45
C LEU A 579 20.00 19.37 -8.00
N SER A 580 18.83 19.54 -7.39
CA SER A 580 18.69 20.12 -6.04
C SER A 580 17.99 19.19 -5.03
N ASP A 581 16.66 19.18 -4.97
CA ASP A 581 15.89 18.43 -3.97
C ASP A 581 14.84 17.51 -4.62
N PRO A 582 15.04 16.18 -4.68
CA PRO A 582 16.17 15.46 -4.11
C PRO A 582 17.46 15.69 -4.93
N PRO A 583 18.64 15.57 -4.29
CA PRO A 583 19.91 15.69 -4.98
C PRO A 583 20.15 14.46 -5.89
N PRO A 584 20.97 14.62 -6.93
CA PRO A 584 21.24 13.57 -7.90
C PRO A 584 21.96 12.38 -7.23
N ARG A 585 21.44 11.18 -7.43
CA ARG A 585 22.01 9.93 -6.88
C ARG A 585 22.77 9.18 -7.97
N THR A 586 24.10 9.22 -7.93
CA THR A 586 24.95 8.61 -8.96
C THR A 586 24.76 7.10 -9.05
N GLY A 587 24.65 6.39 -7.93
CA GLY A 587 24.41 4.94 -7.93
C GLY A 587 23.09 4.52 -8.62
N PHE A 588 22.08 5.40 -8.66
CA PHE A 588 20.85 5.15 -9.42
C PHE A 588 21.04 5.37 -10.92
N ILE A 589 21.78 6.42 -11.30
CA ILE A 589 22.10 6.70 -12.70
C ILE A 589 22.97 5.58 -13.26
N ASP A 590 24.03 5.16 -12.56
CA ASP A 590 24.89 4.02 -12.93
C ASP A 590 24.06 2.75 -13.19
N ARG A 591 23.11 2.43 -12.29
CA ARG A 591 22.21 1.27 -12.46
C ARG A 591 21.35 1.40 -13.73
N CYS A 592 20.87 2.60 -14.05
CA CYS A 592 20.09 2.83 -15.26
C CYS A 592 20.95 2.75 -16.53
N LEU A 593 22.21 3.22 -16.49
CA LEU A 593 23.14 3.10 -17.60
C LEU A 593 23.42 1.63 -17.94
N VAL A 594 23.70 0.80 -16.92
CA VAL A 594 23.87 -0.64 -17.11
C VAL A 594 22.63 -1.26 -17.75
N ALA A 595 21.43 -0.94 -17.26
CA ALA A 595 20.19 -1.48 -17.81
C ALA A 595 19.91 -1.00 -19.25
N ALA A 596 20.33 0.23 -19.60
CA ALA A 596 20.21 0.76 -20.94
C ALA A 596 21.11 0.00 -21.92
N TYR A 597 22.40 -0.15 -21.58
CA TYR A 597 23.36 -0.84 -22.44
C TYR A 597 23.08 -2.34 -22.57
N ASP A 598 22.66 -3.02 -21.50
CA ASP A 598 22.26 -4.44 -21.59
C ASP A 598 21.04 -4.65 -22.50
N ALA A 599 20.11 -3.69 -22.52
CA ALA A 599 18.93 -3.72 -23.37
C ALA A 599 19.15 -3.16 -24.79
N ASP A 600 20.39 -2.75 -25.13
CA ASP A 600 20.75 -2.05 -26.38
C ASP A 600 19.89 -0.78 -26.62
N VAL A 601 19.73 0.02 -25.55
CA VAL A 601 18.94 1.25 -25.52
C VAL A 601 19.86 2.43 -25.27
N GLU A 602 19.73 3.51 -26.04
CA GLU A 602 20.58 4.70 -25.86
C GLU A 602 20.20 5.47 -24.57
N PRO A 603 21.14 5.72 -23.63
CA PRO A 603 20.84 6.50 -22.44
C PRO A 603 20.85 8.01 -22.74
N LEU A 604 19.95 8.77 -22.11
CA LEU A 604 19.91 10.23 -22.12
C LEU A 604 19.73 10.76 -20.70
N LEU A 605 20.67 11.59 -20.21
CA LEU A 605 20.59 12.18 -18.88
C LEU A 605 19.77 13.50 -18.92
N CYS A 606 18.60 13.50 -18.30
CA CYS A 606 17.76 14.69 -18.20
C CYS A 606 17.85 15.29 -16.79
N LEU A 607 18.60 16.38 -16.65
CA LEU A 607 18.83 17.07 -15.39
C LEU A 607 17.81 18.20 -15.20
N THR A 608 16.91 18.03 -14.24
CA THR A 608 15.85 18.99 -13.92
C THR A 608 16.26 19.91 -12.78
N LYS A 609 15.52 21.01 -12.60
CA LYS A 609 15.78 22.03 -11.57
C LYS A 609 17.15 22.71 -11.74
N ALA A 610 17.59 22.85 -12.99
CA ALA A 610 18.83 23.56 -13.36
C ALA A 610 18.78 25.07 -13.06
N ASP A 611 17.66 25.58 -12.54
CA ASP A 611 17.52 26.89 -11.93
C ASP A 611 18.00 26.96 -10.47
N LEU A 612 18.07 25.84 -9.77
CA LEU A 612 18.38 25.78 -8.34
C LEU A 612 19.82 25.32 -8.03
N ALA A 613 20.45 24.56 -8.93
CA ALA A 613 21.82 24.08 -8.80
C ALA A 613 22.44 23.82 -10.18
N GLY A 614 23.77 23.91 -10.27
CA GLY A 614 24.54 23.64 -11.49
C GLY A 614 24.79 22.13 -11.71
N PRO A 615 25.07 21.69 -12.95
CA PRO A 615 25.22 20.28 -13.29
C PRO A 615 26.64 19.73 -13.07
N GLU A 616 27.62 20.57 -12.73
CA GLU A 616 29.05 20.25 -12.71
C GLU A 616 29.34 19.02 -11.84
N ALA A 617 28.80 18.98 -10.62
CA ALA A 617 29.00 17.86 -9.69
C ALA A 617 28.53 16.48 -10.22
N VAL A 618 27.57 16.47 -11.16
CA VAL A 618 27.06 15.26 -11.81
C VAL A 618 27.81 14.98 -13.11
N LEU A 619 28.02 16.01 -13.94
CA LEU A 619 28.67 15.85 -15.23
C LEU A 619 30.15 15.50 -15.08
N ASP A 620 30.84 16.06 -14.09
CA ASP A 620 32.24 15.71 -13.78
C ASP A 620 32.37 14.22 -13.42
N TYR A 621 31.36 13.65 -12.76
CA TYR A 621 31.34 12.22 -12.43
C TYR A 621 31.23 11.33 -13.68
N TYR A 622 30.61 11.82 -14.77
CA TYR A 622 30.40 11.10 -16.02
C TYR A 622 31.19 11.65 -17.20
N ALA A 623 32.18 12.53 -16.96
CA ALA A 623 32.88 13.25 -18.02
C ALA A 623 33.54 12.31 -19.05
N GLU A 624 34.06 11.17 -18.58
CA GLU A 624 34.71 10.14 -19.42
C GLU A 624 33.72 9.34 -20.29
N LEU A 625 32.40 9.43 -20.05
CA LEU A 625 31.38 8.67 -20.78
C LEU A 625 30.81 9.38 -22.01
N ASP A 626 31.11 10.67 -22.19
CA ASP A 626 30.44 11.55 -23.17
C ASP A 626 28.91 11.37 -23.19
N LEU A 627 28.32 11.23 -21.99
CA LEU A 627 26.91 10.90 -21.83
C LEU A 627 26.04 12.08 -22.33
N PRO A 628 25.17 11.87 -23.34
CA PRO A 628 24.31 12.94 -23.82
C PRO A 628 23.39 13.38 -22.67
N HIS A 629 23.32 14.70 -22.49
CA HIS A 629 22.52 15.29 -21.43
C HIS A 629 21.75 16.51 -21.89
N VAL A 630 20.68 16.83 -21.14
CA VAL A 630 19.90 18.04 -21.33
C VAL A 630 19.55 18.65 -19.97
N LEU A 631 19.62 19.97 -19.90
CA LEU A 631 19.26 20.74 -18.71
C LEU A 631 17.85 21.30 -18.88
N VAL A 632 16.98 21.04 -17.91
CA VAL A 632 15.58 21.48 -17.93
C VAL A 632 15.28 22.38 -16.74
N ARG A 633 14.86 23.61 -17.04
CA ARG A 633 14.33 24.59 -16.07
C ARG A 633 12.80 24.65 -16.18
N PRO A 634 12.07 25.06 -15.12
CA PRO A 634 10.61 25.13 -15.11
C PRO A 634 10.01 25.86 -16.33
N ASP A 635 10.64 26.96 -16.77
CA ASP A 635 10.16 27.79 -17.88
C ASP A 635 11.02 27.70 -19.16
N SER A 636 12.00 26.78 -19.20
CA SER A 636 12.88 26.64 -20.37
C SER A 636 12.13 26.12 -21.60
N ASP A 637 12.52 26.58 -22.79
CA ASP A 637 12.04 25.96 -24.03
C ASP A 637 12.50 24.49 -24.09
N LEU A 638 11.57 23.60 -24.44
CA LEU A 638 11.81 22.17 -24.55
C LEU A 638 12.19 21.73 -25.97
N THR A 639 12.44 22.65 -26.90
CA THR A 639 12.86 22.34 -28.29
C THR A 639 14.00 21.33 -28.33
N ARG A 640 15.07 21.54 -27.56
CA ARG A 640 16.20 20.60 -27.52
C ARG A 640 15.82 19.21 -27.01
N VAL A 641 14.94 19.14 -26.01
CA VAL A 641 14.41 17.86 -25.53
C VAL A 641 13.59 17.20 -26.63
N ARG A 642 12.71 17.93 -27.31
CA ARG A 642 11.88 17.41 -28.41
C ARG A 642 12.71 16.88 -29.58
N GLU A 643 13.78 17.57 -29.95
CA GLU A 643 14.74 17.10 -30.98
C GLU A 643 15.38 15.76 -30.61
N LEU A 644 15.78 15.59 -29.34
CA LEU A 644 16.42 14.36 -28.86
C LEU A 644 15.47 13.17 -28.72
N LEU A 645 14.16 13.43 -28.60
CA LEU A 645 13.11 12.41 -28.51
C LEU A 645 12.43 12.11 -29.86
N ALA A 646 12.64 12.96 -30.87
CA ALA A 646 11.97 12.84 -32.16
C ALA A 646 12.29 11.50 -32.84
N GLY A 647 11.26 10.85 -33.38
CA GLY A 647 11.35 9.57 -34.08
C GLY A 647 11.71 8.36 -33.21
N ARG A 648 11.72 8.51 -31.88
CA ARG A 648 12.17 7.48 -30.93
C ARG A 648 11.07 7.09 -29.94
N ILE A 649 11.14 5.87 -29.42
CA ILE A 649 10.38 5.40 -28.27
C ILE A 649 11.25 5.59 -27.02
N SER A 650 10.99 6.67 -26.29
CA SER A 650 11.79 7.09 -25.14
C SER A 650 11.11 6.75 -23.81
N VAL A 651 11.80 6.00 -22.96
CA VAL A 651 11.28 5.55 -21.66
C VAL A 651 11.79 6.46 -20.56
N LEU A 652 10.89 7.03 -19.73
CA LEU A 652 11.26 7.93 -18.65
C LEU A 652 11.37 7.20 -17.31
N VAL A 653 12.58 7.20 -16.75
CA VAL A 653 12.88 6.64 -15.41
C VAL A 653 13.41 7.73 -14.48
N GLY A 654 13.02 7.70 -13.20
CA GLY A 654 13.47 8.69 -12.23
C GLY A 654 12.78 8.52 -10.88
N HIS A 655 13.42 8.99 -9.81
CA HIS A 655 12.85 8.98 -8.47
C HIS A 655 11.62 9.88 -8.37
N SER A 656 10.77 9.64 -7.35
CA SER A 656 9.69 10.56 -7.05
C SER A 656 10.25 11.94 -6.68
N GLY A 657 9.63 13.02 -7.17
CA GLY A 657 10.04 14.41 -6.86
C GLY A 657 11.10 15.02 -7.80
N VAL A 658 11.70 14.26 -8.71
CA VAL A 658 12.70 14.74 -9.68
C VAL A 658 12.12 15.52 -10.87
N GLY A 659 10.81 15.75 -10.91
CA GLY A 659 10.17 16.51 -12.00
C GLY A 659 9.77 15.69 -13.24
N LYS A 660 9.77 14.35 -13.17
CA LYS A 660 9.36 13.47 -14.30
C LYS A 660 7.96 13.79 -14.86
N SER A 661 6.91 13.80 -14.02
CA SER A 661 5.56 14.09 -14.53
C SER A 661 5.37 15.55 -14.95
N THR A 662 6.10 16.48 -14.35
CA THR A 662 6.15 17.87 -14.82
C THR A 662 6.73 17.93 -16.24
N LEU A 663 7.79 17.18 -16.53
CA LEU A 663 8.37 17.07 -17.86
C LEU A 663 7.40 16.40 -18.85
N VAL A 664 6.74 15.30 -18.47
CA VAL A 664 5.75 14.60 -19.32
C VAL A 664 4.61 15.54 -19.72
N ASN A 665 4.02 16.29 -18.79
CA ASN A 665 2.92 17.20 -19.10
C ASN A 665 3.34 18.38 -19.96
N ARG A 666 4.58 18.84 -19.85
CA ARG A 666 5.10 19.90 -20.72
C ARG A 666 5.40 19.39 -22.14
N LEU A 667 5.78 18.12 -22.26
CA LEU A 667 6.05 17.47 -23.55
C LEU A 667 4.76 17.03 -24.26
N VAL A 668 3.76 16.60 -23.49
CA VAL A 668 2.43 16.15 -23.96
C VAL A 668 1.33 16.85 -23.14
N PRO A 669 0.93 18.09 -23.50
CA PRO A 669 -0.05 18.87 -22.73
C PRO A 669 -1.43 18.22 -22.63
N ALA A 670 -1.84 17.44 -23.63
CA ALA A 670 -3.11 16.71 -23.64
C ALA A 670 -3.13 15.48 -22.71
N ALA A 671 -2.00 15.12 -22.07
CA ALA A 671 -1.92 13.96 -21.18
C ALA A 671 -2.60 14.16 -19.82
N ASP A 672 -2.89 15.42 -19.44
CA ASP A 672 -3.55 15.87 -18.20
C ASP A 672 -3.19 15.03 -16.95
N ARG A 673 -1.89 14.71 -16.77
CA ARG A 673 -1.45 13.95 -15.59
C ARG A 673 -1.48 14.85 -14.38
N ALA A 674 -1.95 14.35 -13.24
CA ALA A 674 -1.87 15.07 -11.97
C ALA A 674 -0.41 15.47 -11.66
N VAL A 675 -0.06 16.76 -11.78
CA VAL A 675 1.19 17.33 -11.26
C VAL A 675 0.97 17.69 -9.81
N GLY A 676 1.28 16.77 -8.89
CA GLY A 676 1.35 17.12 -7.48
C GLY A 676 2.50 18.10 -7.24
N THR A 677 2.24 19.23 -6.57
CA THR A 677 3.33 20.10 -6.09
C THR A 677 4.17 19.37 -5.05
N VAL A 678 5.50 19.51 -5.18
CA VAL A 678 6.53 18.94 -4.30
C VAL A 678 6.24 19.32 -2.85
N SER A 679 5.91 18.33 -2.00
CA SER A 679 5.84 18.51 -0.56
C SER A 679 7.26 18.61 0.01
N ALA A 680 7.42 19.25 1.16
CA ALA A 680 8.70 19.37 1.89
C ALA A 680 9.28 18.02 2.41
N ILE A 681 8.79 16.89 1.88
CA ILE A 681 9.33 15.54 2.07
C ILE A 681 9.33 14.82 0.69
N GLY A 682 9.86 15.46 -0.34
CA GLY A 682 10.41 14.84 -1.57
C GLY A 682 9.66 13.67 -2.25
N ARG A 683 8.34 13.52 -2.10
CA ARG A 683 7.57 12.38 -2.67
C ARG A 683 6.31 12.87 -3.40
N GLY A 684 6.44 13.06 -4.71
CA GLY A 684 5.32 13.16 -5.63
C GLY A 684 4.52 11.85 -5.70
N ARG A 685 3.23 11.92 -5.39
CA ARG A 685 2.26 10.82 -5.42
C ARG A 685 1.80 10.60 -6.86
N HIS A 686 2.28 9.56 -7.53
CA HIS A 686 1.72 9.11 -8.82
C HIS A 686 0.61 8.09 -8.57
N THR A 687 -0.59 8.35 -9.07
CA THR A 687 -1.82 7.55 -8.91
C THR A 687 -2.03 6.49 -10.00
N SER A 688 -1.07 6.27 -10.89
CA SER A 688 -1.15 5.24 -11.95
C SER A 688 -0.05 4.19 -11.74
N THR A 689 -0.37 2.90 -11.68
CA THR A 689 0.59 1.80 -11.41
C THR A 689 1.06 1.05 -12.66
N SER A 690 0.57 1.43 -13.85
CA SER A 690 0.90 0.79 -15.14
C SER A 690 1.64 1.76 -16.05
N ALA A 691 2.61 1.24 -16.81
CA ALA A 691 3.27 1.99 -17.87
C ALA A 691 2.27 2.40 -18.95
N VAL A 692 2.45 3.59 -19.53
CA VAL A 692 1.64 4.09 -20.65
C VAL A 692 2.55 4.78 -21.66
N ALA A 693 2.38 4.47 -22.94
CA ALA A 693 3.01 5.20 -24.04
C ALA A 693 2.11 6.36 -24.47
N LEU A 694 2.69 7.55 -24.52
CA LEU A 694 2.05 8.81 -24.91
C LEU A 694 2.77 9.33 -26.16
N ARG A 695 2.00 9.73 -27.16
CA ARG A 695 2.59 10.31 -28.38
C ARG A 695 3.04 11.74 -28.09
N LEU A 696 4.24 12.09 -28.57
CA LEU A 696 4.76 13.45 -28.44
C LEU A 696 4.01 14.42 -29.35
N THR A 697 3.87 15.67 -28.89
CA THR A 697 3.27 16.74 -29.71
C THR A 697 4.19 17.10 -30.88
N PRO A 698 3.69 17.14 -32.13
CA PRO A 698 4.47 17.58 -33.30
C PRO A 698 5.09 18.95 -33.10
N VAL A 699 6.32 19.13 -33.58
CA VAL A 699 6.98 20.44 -33.59
C VAL A 699 6.43 21.24 -34.78
N PRO A 700 5.88 22.45 -34.57
CA PRO A 700 5.34 23.27 -35.67
C PRO A 700 6.39 23.51 -36.76
N GLY A 701 6.09 23.12 -38.00
CA GLY A 701 6.98 23.29 -39.16
C GLY A 701 7.94 22.13 -39.43
N SER A 702 7.81 21.00 -38.73
CA SER A 702 8.55 19.76 -39.00
C SER A 702 7.61 18.62 -39.40
N ASP A 703 7.94 17.91 -40.48
CA ASP A 703 7.23 16.69 -40.93
C ASP A 703 7.81 15.41 -40.28
N ALA A 704 8.77 15.54 -39.37
CA ALA A 704 9.37 14.40 -38.68
C ALA A 704 8.40 13.78 -37.65
N ASP A 705 8.44 12.45 -37.50
CA ASP A 705 7.66 11.77 -36.46
C ASP A 705 8.06 12.29 -35.07
N PRO A 706 7.13 12.83 -34.26
CA PRO A 706 7.49 13.39 -32.95
C PRO A 706 7.98 12.35 -31.95
N GLY A 707 7.75 11.06 -32.20
CA GLY A 707 8.14 9.97 -31.31
C GLY A 707 7.15 9.71 -30.16
N TRP A 708 7.55 8.85 -29.24
CA TRP A 708 6.75 8.36 -28.11
C TRP A 708 7.48 8.51 -26.79
N ILE A 709 6.75 8.88 -25.75
CA ILE A 709 7.20 8.81 -24.36
C ILE A 709 6.48 7.68 -23.66
N VAL A 710 7.23 6.74 -23.09
CA VAL A 710 6.69 5.76 -22.16
C VAL A 710 6.94 6.23 -20.73
N ASP A 711 5.86 6.62 -20.05
CA ASP A 711 5.92 6.93 -18.62
C ASP A 711 5.76 5.64 -17.83
N THR A 712 6.75 5.29 -17.02
CA THR A 712 6.72 4.15 -16.12
C THR A 712 6.57 4.61 -14.66
N PRO A 713 5.35 4.96 -14.21
CA PRO A 713 5.13 5.37 -12.83
C PRO A 713 5.39 4.20 -11.86
N GLY A 714 6.10 4.48 -10.76
CA GLY A 714 6.44 3.48 -9.74
C GLY A 714 7.67 2.62 -10.02
N VAL A 715 8.33 2.72 -11.18
CA VAL A 715 9.61 2.05 -11.43
C VAL A 715 10.73 2.83 -10.74
N ARG A 716 11.27 2.27 -9.65
CA ARG A 716 12.34 2.88 -8.83
C ARG A 716 13.74 2.47 -9.26
N SER A 717 13.88 1.32 -9.91
CA SER A 717 15.10 0.86 -10.61
C SER A 717 14.77 -0.28 -11.57
N PHE A 718 15.62 -0.50 -12.58
CA PHE A 718 15.58 -1.70 -13.41
C PHE A 718 16.36 -2.83 -12.75
N GLY A 719 15.99 -4.07 -13.10
CA GLY A 719 16.63 -5.25 -12.55
C GLY A 719 17.94 -5.58 -13.23
N LEU A 720 18.95 -6.00 -12.47
CA LEU A 720 20.27 -6.36 -13.01
C LEU A 720 20.60 -7.86 -12.88
N ALA A 721 19.65 -8.69 -12.45
CA ALA A 721 19.91 -10.11 -12.16
C ALA A 721 20.19 -10.93 -13.43
N HIS A 722 19.64 -10.51 -14.57
CA HIS A 722 19.92 -11.08 -15.90
C HIS A 722 21.22 -10.60 -16.55
N VAL A 723 21.80 -9.51 -16.05
CA VAL A 723 22.96 -8.87 -16.66
C VAL A 723 24.21 -9.69 -16.35
N SER A 724 24.94 -10.11 -17.39
CA SER A 724 26.19 -10.86 -17.20
C SER A 724 27.28 -9.97 -16.55
N ALA A 725 28.35 -10.56 -16.01
CA ALA A 725 29.42 -9.77 -15.37
C ALA A 725 30.14 -8.93 -16.43
N GLU A 726 30.30 -9.52 -17.61
CA GLU A 726 30.85 -8.88 -18.80
C GLU A 726 29.92 -7.77 -19.30
N SER A 727 28.60 -7.99 -19.30
CA SER A 727 27.60 -6.97 -19.67
C SER A 727 27.59 -5.80 -18.69
N LEU A 728 27.85 -6.04 -17.39
CA LEU A 728 27.92 -5.00 -16.38
C LEU A 728 29.06 -4.00 -16.67
N LEU A 729 30.18 -4.48 -17.23
CA LEU A 729 31.33 -3.63 -17.62
C LEU A 729 30.98 -2.67 -18.76
N HIS A 730 29.99 -2.97 -19.61
CA HIS A 730 29.53 -2.02 -20.62
C HIS A 730 28.93 -0.73 -20.02
N GLY A 731 28.45 -0.78 -18.77
CA GLY A 731 28.05 0.42 -18.02
C GLY A 731 29.22 1.25 -17.45
N PHE A 732 30.44 0.71 -17.51
CA PHE A 732 31.67 1.32 -16.99
C PHE A 732 32.80 1.23 -18.03
N PRO A 733 32.64 1.82 -19.23
CA PRO A 733 33.64 1.73 -20.30
C PRO A 733 35.01 2.30 -19.92
N ASP A 734 35.05 3.27 -19.00
CA ASP A 734 36.25 3.83 -18.36
C ASP A 734 37.07 2.80 -17.55
N LEU A 735 36.44 1.70 -17.13
CA LEU A 735 37.09 0.60 -16.41
C LEU A 735 37.47 -0.58 -17.32
N VAL A 736 36.97 -0.63 -18.56
CA VAL A 736 37.14 -1.79 -19.47
C VAL A 736 38.60 -2.02 -19.83
N GLU A 737 39.35 -0.97 -20.18
CA GLU A 737 40.77 -1.10 -20.58
C GLU A 737 41.61 -1.75 -19.47
N ALA A 738 41.33 -1.41 -18.21
CA ALA A 738 42.02 -1.93 -17.05
C ALA A 738 41.80 -3.44 -16.83
N THR A 739 40.70 -4.00 -17.32
CA THR A 739 40.42 -5.44 -17.17
C THR A 739 41.34 -6.32 -18.02
N ALA A 740 41.99 -5.77 -19.05
CA ALA A 740 42.94 -6.50 -19.91
C ALA A 740 44.20 -6.95 -19.16
N ASP A 741 44.60 -6.19 -18.13
CA ASP A 741 45.77 -6.46 -17.29
C ASP A 741 45.41 -7.23 -16.00
N CYS A 742 44.16 -7.66 -15.83
CA CYS A 742 43.75 -8.42 -14.66
C CYS A 742 44.31 -9.87 -14.67
N PRO A 743 44.57 -10.45 -13.48
CA PRO A 743 44.86 -11.88 -13.36
C PRO A 743 43.74 -12.74 -13.94
N ALA A 744 44.09 -13.96 -14.39
CA ALA A 744 43.10 -14.92 -14.89
C ALA A 744 42.04 -15.22 -13.81
N ASN A 745 40.77 -15.21 -14.20
CA ASN A 745 39.60 -15.38 -13.32
C ASN A 745 39.46 -14.32 -12.20
N CYS A 746 39.90 -13.08 -12.46
CA CYS A 746 39.64 -11.98 -11.55
C CYS A 746 38.12 -11.72 -11.41
N GLU A 747 37.58 -11.83 -10.19
CA GLU A 747 36.15 -11.55 -9.94
C GLU A 747 35.87 -10.05 -9.73
N HIS A 748 36.91 -9.21 -9.75
CA HIS A 748 36.86 -7.76 -9.58
C HIS A 748 36.18 -7.26 -8.29
N THR A 749 35.97 -8.12 -7.30
CA THR A 749 35.41 -7.80 -5.99
C THR A 749 36.37 -6.94 -5.16
N ALA A 750 35.89 -6.40 -4.03
CA ALA A 750 36.69 -5.52 -3.16
C ALA A 750 37.77 -6.28 -2.36
N ASP A 751 37.58 -7.58 -2.16
CA ASP A 751 38.48 -8.50 -1.45
C ASP A 751 39.48 -9.20 -2.38
N GLN A 752 39.34 -9.04 -3.70
CA GLN A 752 40.24 -9.62 -4.69
C GLN A 752 41.64 -8.97 -4.63
N GLU A 753 42.66 -9.77 -4.32
CA GLU A 753 44.05 -9.33 -4.37
C GLU A 753 44.53 -9.13 -5.82
N ASN A 754 45.31 -8.07 -6.04
CA ASN A 754 45.95 -7.73 -7.33
C ASN A 754 44.98 -7.49 -8.51
N CYS A 755 43.78 -6.95 -8.24
CA CYS A 755 42.89 -6.50 -9.30
C CYS A 755 43.48 -5.27 -10.03
N ALA A 756 43.66 -5.35 -11.35
CA ALA A 756 44.24 -4.25 -12.14
C ALA A 756 43.39 -2.98 -12.12
N LEU A 757 42.09 -3.08 -11.81
CA LEU A 757 41.21 -1.92 -11.61
C LEU A 757 41.69 -1.02 -10.46
N ASP A 758 42.26 -1.58 -9.40
CA ASP A 758 42.75 -0.79 -8.26
C ASP A 758 43.99 0.03 -8.65
N ALA A 759 44.90 -0.54 -9.43
CA ALA A 759 46.06 0.16 -9.96
C ALA A 759 45.67 1.22 -11.01
N TRP A 760 44.65 0.94 -11.83
CA TRP A 760 44.13 1.86 -12.84
C TRP A 760 43.55 3.13 -12.22
N VAL A 761 42.72 2.97 -11.20
CA VAL A 761 42.17 4.08 -10.42
C VAL A 761 43.27 4.82 -9.64
N ALA A 762 44.22 4.10 -9.04
CA ALA A 762 45.35 4.73 -8.34
C ALA A 762 46.25 5.57 -9.27
N ALA A 763 46.33 5.20 -10.55
CA ALA A 763 47.02 5.97 -11.59
C ALA A 763 46.21 7.18 -12.11
N GLY A 764 45.01 7.42 -11.58
CA GLY A 764 44.14 8.55 -11.96
C GLY A 764 43.44 8.37 -13.30
N LYS A 765 43.40 7.15 -13.85
CA LYS A 765 42.81 6.88 -15.18
C LYS A 765 41.31 6.60 -15.16
N ALA A 766 40.72 6.45 -13.98
CA ALA A 766 39.27 6.38 -13.78
C ALA A 766 38.92 6.91 -12.38
N ASP A 767 37.71 7.43 -12.21
CA ASP A 767 37.27 7.97 -10.93
C ASP A 767 37.09 6.84 -9.89
N PRO A 768 37.70 6.95 -8.68
CA PRO A 768 37.57 5.92 -7.64
C PRO A 768 36.13 5.61 -7.24
N ARG A 769 35.24 6.61 -7.33
CA ARG A 769 33.82 6.47 -7.00
C ARG A 769 33.09 5.59 -8.02
N ARG A 770 33.56 5.51 -9.28
CA ARG A 770 32.99 4.64 -10.31
C ARG A 770 33.37 3.18 -10.12
N LEU A 771 34.63 2.89 -9.77
CA LEU A 771 35.05 1.54 -9.37
C LEU A 771 34.28 1.04 -8.15
N ALA A 772 34.06 1.90 -7.16
CA ALA A 772 33.22 1.56 -6.01
C ALA A 772 31.77 1.26 -6.42
N SER A 773 31.22 2.00 -7.39
CA SER A 773 29.87 1.76 -7.91
C SER A 773 29.76 0.45 -8.68
N TYR A 774 30.72 0.16 -9.54
CA TYR A 774 30.83 -1.12 -10.26
C TYR A 774 30.82 -2.31 -9.29
N ARG A 775 31.68 -2.29 -8.26
CA ARG A 775 31.76 -3.34 -7.23
C ARG A 775 30.45 -3.50 -6.44
N ARG A 776 29.75 -2.40 -6.11
CA ARG A 776 28.43 -2.46 -5.46
C ARG A 776 27.38 -3.10 -6.36
N LEU A 777 27.34 -2.76 -7.66
CA LEU A 777 26.39 -3.36 -8.60
C LEU A 777 26.71 -4.84 -8.85
N LEU A 778 27.98 -5.21 -8.86
CA LEU A 778 28.43 -6.59 -8.98
C LEU A 778 27.99 -7.44 -7.78
N ALA A 779 28.12 -6.93 -6.56
CA ALA A 779 27.62 -7.57 -5.33
C ALA A 779 26.08 -7.65 -5.30
N SER A 780 25.40 -6.56 -5.67
CA SER A 780 23.94 -6.50 -5.77
C SER A 780 23.38 -7.50 -6.78
N ARG A 781 24.11 -7.80 -7.86
CA ARG A 781 23.75 -8.84 -8.83
C ARG A 781 23.89 -10.25 -8.25
N ALA A 782 24.92 -10.49 -7.44
CA ALA A 782 25.19 -11.80 -6.83
C ALA A 782 24.18 -12.18 -5.73
N GLY A 783 23.26 -11.28 -5.36
CA GLY A 783 22.27 -11.51 -4.32
C GLY A 783 22.81 -11.24 -2.91
N GLU A 784 23.95 -10.55 -2.79
CA GLU A 784 24.44 -10.02 -1.52
C GLU A 784 23.75 -8.69 -1.23
N THR A 785 23.08 -8.59 -0.08
CA THR A 785 22.39 -7.37 0.36
C THR A 785 23.38 -6.21 0.55
N ASP A 786 23.13 -5.11 -0.15
CA ASP A 786 23.83 -3.82 -0.05
C ASP A 786 24.04 -3.38 1.41
N PRO A 787 25.28 -3.35 1.93
CA PRO A 787 25.51 -2.96 3.32
C PRO A 787 25.36 -1.46 3.61
N ARG A 788 25.11 -0.56 2.65
CA ARG A 788 25.18 0.91 2.91
C ARG A 788 24.24 1.80 2.07
N ALA A 789 22.96 1.46 1.97
CA ALA A 789 21.96 2.33 1.33
C ALA A 789 21.66 3.68 2.06
N GLU A 790 22.46 4.13 3.04
CA GLU A 790 22.25 5.41 3.76
C GLU A 790 23.46 6.35 3.86
N THR A 791 24.56 6.13 3.13
CA THR A 791 25.65 7.13 3.10
C THR A 791 26.30 7.24 1.73
N ASP A 792 25.67 8.00 0.82
CA ASP A 792 26.45 8.75 -0.16
C ASP A 792 27.06 9.96 0.58
N PRO A 793 28.37 10.22 0.46
CA PRO A 793 28.92 11.46 0.98
C PRO A 793 28.28 12.63 0.21
N PRO A 794 27.82 13.70 0.89
CA PRO A 794 27.42 14.90 0.18
C PRO A 794 28.63 15.42 -0.61
N ALA A 795 28.38 15.95 -1.81
CA ALA A 795 29.40 16.66 -2.56
C ALA A 795 30.05 17.72 -1.64
N PRO A 796 31.39 17.82 -1.60
CA PRO A 796 32.03 18.89 -0.84
C PRO A 796 31.56 20.23 -1.41
N ALA A 797 31.26 21.16 -0.50
CA ALA A 797 30.74 22.49 -0.77
C ALA A 797 31.67 23.33 -1.67
#